data_AF-A0AAD7E5R0-F1
#
_entry.id   AF-A0AAD7E5R0-F1
#
_cell.length_a   1.000
_cell.length_b   1.000
_cell.length_c   1.000
_cell.angle_alpha   90.00
_cell.angle_beta   90.00
_cell.angle_gamma   90.00
#
_symmetry.space_group_name_H-M   'P 1'
#
loop_
_entity.id
_entity.type
_entity.pdbx_description
1 polymer ?
#
loop_
_entity_poly.entity_id
_entity_poly.type
_entity_poly.pdbx_seq_one_letter_code
_entity_poly.pdbx_strand_id
1 'polypeptide(L)'
;MFSRLVQRAKALVLPNDPKEEVSSSLSLSPEDAEPVFELADEIFRECRAAVDLSGLRTAVFLLRNAALSWLPANPKLRTCLILLSGVLLREFSFSGKAENVRNAAICLLRVTLPHSVDDEALRGFLSTIGIAGLDIDQDPSTLKRQASDILAQFHQSINMPSLDTVIFLLREVLLSSPNHWKSLSDALLIRFHARLEFGDAEEAISLLRQIHSIRPNRTMCLCAGLLTRGFTAREKMLEISLLLQTAMNSDKEALECWRVGYTLLMSGDLSQFDIALSLLQRAEAQLSWGHDTRIVVINAFAAALLQRFKQGGDKEALNHAIELLHEALGLDLELAPPTSRAASLNNLAIAYRARMLQTGDMSYLDKVIDMHSEALSLRPAPHQEHSHSLINLGVAIRERYMQYGKITDLTRAIELGREALDLTPDLIPESIRSAALANLAMSLYDLFKHEGNSADLDSSIELHEKALVLRPGPHQERSASLDGLAASLLRRFETKGRVADLDRAIQLYREGLSLRSALHPDRATSLMNLASTLLARFDERGDDADLDSAVELYRACLDLWAGPHLNRSSALNNLATVLMRRFERKANLDDLDCACSLLKDALAQLAPLHPARSSLSAKLGYALCRRYGIAHEASDIEESIKYLREALDLQPSGHPLRSNSLHILANALAVRFQNNKAEFETISSLYRESVALCPAPHPDRGGPLVNLALFLIRRHGHFPDPHAAFQILREAAAYKGSSIYRRFQASRFWAAHADRMRHDSVLDAYTTAIELLPQIAFLGLDVSSRRKVLVSSSSYGIASDAAACSIRLNDFAKAVEFLEAGRSIFWQQALQLRTSLDDLKLAHPELGRTAADIRHMLQDAESLRLRELNAEWLKTLDDIRAGAGFNDFLRPKPFDTLKAGATRGPLVILNVNTEIESSGAALIVTASSDVQFVPLPDMNIVSAAFLAGLLRSLPRSTHLVKDLAGSKILVHDFLKTWRSEQRSDLQARLTGKILYENIEPNEAFGLILAELWTTVVKPVVRALKLEKSANPPRMWWCPTGPLAFLPIHAAGIYVGSEMDCLHEYAICSYSPTLTGLLDPPSQTLSPFKMTAVIEPYAPNKVPLPNTKAELNKISEKVPKEWLATVGRTERATTNLALSHLRTSSIVHFACHGIQDPENSLESGLELADGRVKVSEIMRETHSPSHSSKGLSLAFLSACETGKGDERAPDESVHLAATLLFAGFNGVVATMWWASQSSG
;
A
#
# COMPACT_ATOMS: atom_id res chain seq x y z
N MET A 1 -11.87 32.09 -39.61
CA MET A 1 -12.58 31.95 -40.90
C MET A 1 -14.01 31.46 -40.69
N PHE A 2 -14.19 30.33 -40.01
CA PHE A 2 -15.50 29.76 -39.65
C PHE A 2 -16.51 30.73 -38.98
N SER A 3 -16.09 31.53 -38.00
CA SER A 3 -16.98 32.54 -37.36
C SER A 3 -17.50 33.60 -38.35
N ARG A 4 -16.71 33.96 -39.38
CA ARG A 4 -17.15 34.86 -40.46
C ARG A 4 -18.14 34.18 -41.40
N LEU A 5 -17.97 32.89 -41.70
CA LEU A 5 -18.92 32.10 -42.51
C LEU A 5 -20.26 31.91 -41.79
N VAL A 6 -20.23 31.68 -40.48
CA VAL A 6 -21.45 31.59 -39.65
C VAL A 6 -22.15 32.95 -39.54
N GLN A 7 -21.41 34.07 -39.40
CA GLN A 7 -22.01 35.41 -39.45
C GLN A 7 -22.62 35.72 -40.82
N ARG A 8 -21.98 35.31 -41.91
CA ARG A 8 -22.48 35.46 -43.28
C ARG A 8 -23.73 34.60 -43.52
N ALA A 9 -23.78 33.39 -42.96
CA ALA A 9 -24.97 32.53 -42.95
C ALA A 9 -26.12 33.14 -42.13
N LYS A 10 -25.82 33.74 -40.98
CA LYS A 10 -26.82 34.47 -40.17
C LYS A 10 -27.37 35.70 -40.90
N ALA A 11 -26.51 36.43 -41.64
CA ALA A 11 -26.91 37.60 -42.43
C ALA A 11 -27.77 37.24 -43.66
N LEU A 12 -27.63 36.03 -44.21
CA LEU A 12 -28.43 35.52 -45.33
C LEU A 12 -29.82 34.97 -44.91
N VAL A 13 -30.03 34.74 -43.61
CA VAL A 13 -31.18 33.98 -43.08
C VAL A 13 -32.10 34.79 -42.14
N LEU A 14 -31.69 35.98 -41.66
CA LEU A 14 -32.48 36.82 -40.76
C LEU A 14 -33.10 38.04 -41.50
N PRO A 15 -34.40 38.36 -41.32
CA PRO A 15 -34.94 39.68 -41.66
C PRO A 15 -34.38 40.75 -40.70
N ASN A 16 -34.38 42.01 -41.14
CA ASN A 16 -33.77 43.19 -40.48
C ASN A 16 -34.31 43.59 -39.08
N ASP A 17 -35.02 42.74 -38.33
CA ASP A 17 -35.56 43.08 -37.00
C ASP A 17 -35.23 42.01 -35.92
N PRO A 18 -34.58 42.34 -34.79
CA PRO A 18 -34.01 41.35 -33.86
C PRO A 18 -35.01 40.66 -32.92
N LYS A 19 -36.32 40.77 -33.15
CA LYS A 19 -37.36 40.32 -32.19
C LYS A 19 -38.29 39.20 -32.65
N GLU A 20 -38.13 38.63 -33.85
CA GLU A 20 -38.87 37.43 -34.25
C GLU A 20 -37.99 36.17 -34.15
N GLU A 21 -38.42 35.21 -33.35
CA GLU A 21 -37.85 33.86 -33.32
C GLU A 21 -38.02 33.18 -34.69
N VAL A 22 -36.94 32.59 -35.21
CA VAL A 22 -36.91 31.90 -36.50
C VAL A 22 -37.86 30.71 -36.48
N SER A 23 -39.05 30.87 -37.08
CA SER A 23 -39.94 29.74 -37.40
C SER A 23 -39.32 28.86 -38.49
N SER A 24 -39.59 27.55 -38.43
CA SER A 24 -38.88 26.47 -39.11
C SER A 24 -39.06 26.35 -40.63
N SER A 25 -39.40 27.41 -41.35
CA SER A 25 -39.51 27.38 -42.81
C SER A 25 -39.15 28.74 -43.44
N LEU A 26 -37.89 28.92 -43.81
CA LEU A 26 -37.54 29.92 -44.82
C LEU A 26 -37.78 29.31 -46.20
N SER A 27 -38.84 29.75 -46.90
CA SER A 27 -38.99 29.47 -48.32
C SER A 27 -38.08 30.42 -49.10
N LEU A 28 -36.92 29.95 -49.54
CA LEU A 28 -36.05 30.74 -50.41
C LEU A 28 -36.62 30.75 -51.83
N SER A 29 -36.45 31.86 -52.55
CA SER A 29 -36.70 31.85 -53.99
C SER A 29 -35.65 30.94 -54.68
N PRO A 30 -35.95 30.35 -55.84
CA PRO A 30 -34.98 29.51 -56.57
C PRO A 30 -33.66 30.22 -56.88
N GLU A 31 -33.68 31.55 -57.02
CA GLU A 31 -32.53 32.43 -57.30
C GLU A 31 -31.68 32.67 -56.05
N ASP A 32 -32.31 32.76 -54.86
CA ASP A 32 -31.62 32.96 -53.57
C ASP A 32 -31.06 31.67 -52.95
N ALA A 33 -31.55 30.50 -53.39
CA ALA A 33 -31.10 29.19 -52.92
C ALA A 33 -29.67 28.84 -53.35
N GLU A 34 -29.17 29.46 -54.42
CA GLU A 34 -27.85 29.20 -55.01
C GLU A 34 -26.69 29.73 -54.13
N PRO A 35 -26.66 31.01 -53.71
CA PRO A 35 -25.68 31.49 -52.73
C PRO A 35 -25.73 30.73 -51.40
N VAL A 36 -26.92 30.29 -50.98
CA VAL A 36 -27.13 29.52 -49.74
C VAL A 36 -26.53 28.12 -49.86
N PHE A 37 -26.71 27.46 -51.01
CA PHE A 37 -26.10 26.17 -51.31
C PHE A 37 -24.57 26.24 -51.35
N GLU A 38 -23.99 27.25 -52.02
CA GLU A 38 -22.53 27.44 -52.08
C GLU A 38 -21.93 27.72 -50.70
N LEU A 39 -22.60 28.56 -49.89
CA LEU A 39 -22.19 28.84 -48.52
C LEU A 39 -22.28 27.60 -47.64
N ALA A 40 -23.30 26.76 -47.82
CA ALA A 40 -23.46 25.53 -47.04
C ALA A 40 -22.41 24.47 -47.43
N ASP A 41 -22.05 24.37 -48.71
CA ASP A 41 -20.93 23.53 -49.16
C ASP A 41 -19.58 24.05 -48.63
N GLU A 42 -19.38 25.37 -48.59
CA GLU A 42 -18.19 26.00 -48.01
C GLU A 42 -18.08 25.74 -46.49
N ILE A 43 -19.19 25.92 -45.75
CA ILE A 43 -19.27 25.58 -44.33
C ILE A 43 -19.00 24.08 -44.12
N PHE A 44 -19.57 23.21 -44.94
CA PHE A 44 -19.35 21.76 -44.81
C PHE A 44 -17.91 21.35 -45.11
N ARG A 45 -17.24 22.00 -46.09
CA ARG A 45 -15.82 21.80 -46.38
C ARG A 45 -14.93 22.21 -45.20
N GLU A 46 -15.20 23.37 -44.59
CA GLU A 46 -14.48 23.85 -43.40
C GLU A 46 -14.75 22.96 -42.16
N CYS A 47 -15.99 22.50 -41.97
CA CYS A 47 -16.34 21.59 -40.86
C CYS A 47 -15.66 20.21 -40.97
N ARG A 48 -15.36 19.74 -42.19
CA ARG A 48 -14.59 18.49 -42.38
C ARG A 48 -13.15 18.62 -41.85
N ALA A 49 -12.60 19.83 -41.77
CA ALA A 49 -11.24 20.07 -41.29
C ALA A 49 -11.17 20.32 -39.77
N ALA A 50 -12.21 20.91 -39.15
CA ALA A 50 -12.14 21.42 -37.77
C ALA A 50 -13.01 20.66 -36.72
N VAL A 51 -13.77 19.63 -37.11
CA VAL A 51 -14.63 18.80 -36.22
C VAL A 51 -15.55 19.66 -35.31
N ASP A 52 -16.51 20.37 -35.92
CA ASP A 52 -17.52 21.17 -35.19
C ASP A 52 -18.97 20.70 -35.46
N LEU A 53 -19.68 20.29 -34.40
CA LEU A 53 -21.08 19.84 -34.45
C LEU A 53 -22.06 20.98 -34.76
N SER A 54 -21.76 22.21 -34.33
CA SER A 54 -22.59 23.39 -34.56
C SER A 54 -22.59 23.78 -36.04
N GLY A 55 -21.41 23.75 -36.67
CA GLY A 55 -21.26 23.92 -38.11
C GLY A 55 -21.95 22.86 -38.95
N LEU A 56 -21.89 21.59 -38.54
CA LEU A 56 -22.62 20.50 -39.21
C LEU A 56 -24.13 20.73 -39.17
N ARG A 57 -24.69 21.10 -38.01
CA ARG A 57 -26.11 21.45 -37.88
C ARG A 57 -26.52 22.62 -38.76
N THR A 58 -25.66 23.64 -38.83
CA THR A 58 -25.88 24.82 -39.69
C THR A 58 -25.85 24.45 -41.17
N ALA A 59 -24.89 23.61 -41.59
CA ALA A 59 -24.82 23.11 -42.96
C ALA A 59 -26.03 22.22 -43.33
N VAL A 60 -26.48 21.34 -42.41
CA VAL A 60 -27.70 20.55 -42.60
C VAL A 60 -28.91 21.46 -42.80
N PHE A 61 -29.07 22.48 -41.95
CA PHE A 61 -30.17 23.44 -42.05
C PHE A 61 -30.17 24.18 -43.40
N LEU A 62 -29.03 24.73 -43.82
CA LEU A 62 -28.92 25.47 -45.08
C LEU A 62 -29.13 24.59 -46.32
N LEU A 63 -28.51 23.40 -46.36
CA LEU A 63 -28.69 22.46 -47.48
C LEU A 63 -30.13 21.92 -47.56
N ARG A 64 -30.80 21.75 -46.42
CA ARG A 64 -32.21 21.31 -46.38
C ARG A 64 -33.13 22.38 -46.95
N ASN A 65 -32.92 23.65 -46.61
CA ASN A 65 -33.73 24.77 -47.14
C ASN A 65 -33.43 25.05 -48.63
N ALA A 66 -32.17 24.95 -49.06
CA ALA A 66 -31.80 25.04 -50.48
C ALA A 66 -32.46 23.92 -51.31
N ALA A 67 -32.44 22.68 -50.81
CA ALA A 67 -33.06 21.54 -51.49
C ALA A 67 -34.60 21.67 -51.60
N LEU A 68 -35.27 22.31 -50.63
CA LEU A 68 -36.72 22.54 -50.66
C LEU A 68 -37.14 23.61 -51.68
N SER A 69 -36.21 24.48 -52.06
CA SER A 69 -36.48 25.66 -52.91
C SER A 69 -36.32 25.38 -54.41
N TRP A 70 -35.82 24.20 -54.77
CA TRP A 70 -35.59 23.80 -56.15
C TRP A 70 -36.57 22.72 -56.62
N LEU A 71 -37.15 22.92 -57.80
CA LEU A 71 -38.01 21.94 -58.45
C LEU A 71 -37.23 20.65 -58.81
N PRO A 72 -37.88 19.48 -58.88
CA PRO A 72 -37.24 18.19 -59.19
C PRO A 72 -36.43 18.15 -60.49
N ALA A 73 -36.74 19.02 -61.44
CA ALA A 73 -36.03 19.12 -62.73
C ALA A 73 -34.73 19.95 -62.65
N ASN A 74 -34.44 20.59 -61.50
CA ASN A 74 -33.24 21.40 -61.34
C ASN A 74 -31.99 20.49 -61.20
N PRO A 75 -30.99 20.59 -62.10
CA PRO A 75 -29.81 19.72 -62.08
C PRO A 75 -28.98 19.86 -60.80
N LYS A 76 -29.07 20.99 -60.08
CA LYS A 76 -28.32 21.27 -58.84
C LYS A 76 -28.95 20.63 -57.60
N LEU A 77 -30.26 20.33 -57.64
CA LEU A 77 -30.96 19.63 -56.56
C LEU A 77 -30.33 18.26 -56.28
N ARG A 78 -29.92 17.54 -57.34
CA ARG A 78 -29.25 16.24 -57.22
C ARG A 78 -27.95 16.35 -56.41
N THR A 79 -27.12 17.35 -56.72
CA THR A 79 -25.85 17.60 -56.02
C THR A 79 -26.10 18.02 -54.57
N CYS A 80 -27.14 18.82 -54.32
CA CYS A 80 -27.53 19.25 -52.98
C CYS A 80 -28.02 18.10 -52.10
N LEU A 81 -28.84 17.20 -52.64
CA LEU A 81 -29.28 16.01 -51.90
C LEU A 81 -28.12 15.06 -51.59
N ILE A 82 -27.15 14.92 -52.50
CA ILE A 82 -25.93 14.14 -52.24
C ILE A 82 -25.12 14.79 -51.09
N LEU A 83 -24.91 16.11 -51.12
CA LEU A 83 -24.17 16.82 -50.07
C LEU A 83 -24.90 16.75 -48.73
N LEU A 84 -26.22 16.98 -48.71
CA LEU A 84 -27.07 16.89 -47.53
C LEU A 84 -27.01 15.50 -46.89
N SER A 85 -27.04 14.44 -47.69
CA SER A 85 -26.87 13.07 -47.19
C SER A 85 -25.50 12.86 -46.52
N GLY A 86 -24.44 13.42 -47.11
CA GLY A 86 -23.10 13.39 -46.53
C GLY A 86 -22.99 14.16 -45.20
N VAL A 87 -23.62 15.32 -45.06
CA VAL A 87 -23.60 16.10 -43.81
C VAL A 87 -24.40 15.39 -42.71
N LEU A 88 -25.57 14.85 -43.04
CA LEU A 88 -26.43 14.12 -42.10
C LEU A 88 -25.76 12.85 -41.55
N LEU A 89 -25.09 12.06 -42.39
CA LEU A 89 -24.32 10.89 -41.94
C LEU A 89 -23.13 11.29 -41.05
N ARG A 90 -22.51 12.44 -41.31
CA ARG A 90 -21.43 12.97 -40.47
C ARG A 90 -21.98 13.45 -39.12
N GLU A 91 -23.11 14.14 -39.09
CA GLU A 91 -23.76 14.54 -37.84
C GLU A 91 -24.22 13.31 -37.03
N PHE A 92 -24.69 12.25 -37.68
CA PHE A 92 -24.99 10.97 -37.01
C PHE A 92 -23.77 10.38 -36.30
N SER A 93 -22.59 10.36 -36.94
CA SER A 93 -21.39 9.79 -36.31
C SER A 93 -20.96 10.50 -35.01
N PHE A 94 -21.39 11.76 -34.82
CA PHE A 94 -21.15 12.49 -33.57
C PHE A 94 -22.32 12.46 -32.59
N SER A 95 -23.56 12.42 -33.09
CA SER A 95 -24.77 12.56 -32.27
C SER A 95 -25.47 11.24 -31.94
N GLY A 96 -25.18 10.15 -32.66
CA GLY A 96 -25.84 8.85 -32.51
C GLY A 96 -27.33 8.82 -32.89
N LYS A 97 -27.89 9.93 -33.42
CA LYS A 97 -29.33 10.05 -33.70
C LYS A 97 -29.72 9.31 -34.98
N ALA A 98 -30.39 8.16 -34.85
CA ALA A 98 -30.82 7.30 -35.96
C ALA A 98 -31.65 8.03 -37.05
N GLU A 99 -32.32 9.12 -36.69
CA GLU A 99 -33.08 9.98 -37.61
C GLU A 99 -32.22 10.63 -38.70
N ASN A 100 -30.94 10.89 -38.42
CA ASN A 100 -30.00 11.46 -39.39
C ASN A 100 -29.59 10.44 -40.46
N VAL A 101 -29.45 9.16 -40.10
CA VAL A 101 -29.22 8.05 -41.05
C VAL A 101 -30.44 7.86 -41.94
N ARG A 102 -31.63 7.90 -41.34
CA ARG A 102 -32.92 7.85 -42.04
C ARG A 102 -33.04 8.97 -43.08
N ASN A 103 -32.76 10.22 -42.70
CA ASN A 103 -32.87 11.37 -43.60
C ASN A 103 -31.80 11.37 -44.71
N ALA A 104 -30.60 10.85 -44.42
CA ALA A 104 -29.55 10.69 -45.43
C ALA A 104 -29.92 9.63 -46.48
N ALA A 105 -30.49 8.50 -46.06
CA ALA A 105 -30.96 7.45 -46.96
C ALA A 105 -32.08 7.94 -47.88
N ILE A 106 -33.02 8.73 -47.37
CA ILE A 106 -34.09 9.38 -48.15
C ILE A 106 -33.51 10.31 -49.23
N CYS A 107 -32.49 11.10 -48.89
CA CYS A 107 -31.82 11.98 -49.86
C CYS A 107 -31.13 11.20 -50.98
N LEU A 108 -30.48 10.07 -50.65
CA LEU A 108 -29.81 9.21 -51.62
C LEU A 108 -30.80 8.46 -52.53
N LEU A 109 -31.96 8.05 -52.01
CA LEU A 109 -33.01 7.40 -52.78
C LEU A 109 -33.73 8.36 -53.75
N ARG A 110 -33.92 9.62 -53.36
CA ARG A 110 -34.43 10.68 -54.25
C ARG A 110 -33.48 11.00 -55.40
N VAL A 111 -32.19 10.70 -55.25
CA VAL A 111 -31.18 10.88 -56.29
C VAL A 111 -31.18 9.72 -57.31
N THR A 112 -31.74 8.56 -56.95
CA THR A 112 -31.74 7.33 -57.78
C THR A 112 -33.06 7.02 -58.49
N LEU A 113 -34.22 7.53 -58.05
CA LEU A 113 -35.53 7.27 -58.68
C LEU A 113 -36.01 8.47 -59.53
N PRO A 114 -36.21 8.33 -60.86
CA PRO A 114 -36.66 9.43 -61.72
C PRO A 114 -38.20 9.49 -61.85
N HIS A 115 -38.74 10.67 -61.48
CA HIS A 115 -40.02 11.34 -61.81
C HIS A 115 -41.42 10.64 -61.69
N SER A 116 -42.35 11.43 -61.12
CA SER A 116 -43.84 11.46 -61.15
C SER A 116 -44.65 10.32 -60.53
N VAL A 117 -45.40 10.60 -59.44
CA VAL A 117 -46.76 10.06 -59.18
C VAL A 117 -47.56 11.08 -58.35
N ASP A 118 -48.77 11.42 -58.84
CA ASP A 118 -49.78 12.29 -58.20
C ASP A 118 -50.40 11.70 -56.92
N ASP A 119 -50.75 12.59 -56.00
CA ASP A 119 -51.07 12.33 -54.58
C ASP A 119 -52.51 11.80 -54.32
N GLU A 120 -53.31 11.59 -55.37
CA GLU A 120 -54.75 11.32 -55.23
C GLU A 120 -55.14 9.86 -55.53
N ALA A 121 -54.36 9.13 -56.33
CA ALA A 121 -54.52 7.68 -56.49
C ALA A 121 -53.95 6.87 -55.29
N LEU A 122 -53.06 7.48 -54.51
CA LEU A 122 -52.40 6.89 -53.35
C LEU A 122 -53.36 6.70 -52.16
N ARG A 123 -54.37 7.57 -52.00
CA ARG A 123 -55.33 7.48 -50.86
C ARG A 123 -56.38 6.39 -51.03
N GLY A 124 -56.80 6.07 -52.25
CA GLY A 124 -57.82 5.04 -52.50
C GLY A 124 -57.29 3.62 -52.33
N PHE A 125 -56.00 3.40 -52.58
CA PHE A 125 -55.41 2.06 -52.59
C PHE A 125 -54.87 1.63 -51.21
N LEU A 126 -54.50 2.57 -50.34
CA LEU A 126 -54.08 2.31 -48.95
C LEU A 126 -55.17 1.65 -48.09
N SER A 127 -56.43 1.66 -48.53
CA SER A 127 -57.53 1.07 -47.75
C SER A 127 -57.75 -0.43 -47.97
N THR A 128 -57.16 -1.05 -49.00
CA THR A 128 -57.75 -2.30 -49.52
C THR A 128 -57.02 -3.61 -49.21
N ILE A 129 -55.70 -3.74 -49.04
CA ILE A 129 -55.14 -5.11 -49.16
C ILE A 129 -53.93 -5.45 -48.29
N GLY A 130 -54.20 -6.13 -47.17
CA GLY A 130 -53.23 -6.91 -46.41
C GLY A 130 -52.46 -7.93 -47.27
N ILE A 131 -51.24 -8.21 -46.83
CA ILE A 131 -50.20 -8.93 -47.56
C ILE A 131 -50.47 -10.44 -47.65
N ALA A 132 -50.34 -11.01 -48.86
CA ALA A 132 -49.76 -12.35 -49.12
C ALA A 132 -49.45 -12.55 -50.63
N GLY A 133 -48.21 -12.98 -50.96
CA GLY A 133 -47.83 -13.55 -52.27
C GLY A 133 -46.79 -12.75 -53.07
N LEU A 134 -45.51 -13.16 -53.00
CA LEU A 134 -44.41 -12.66 -53.87
C LEU A 134 -44.04 -13.76 -54.88
N ASP A 135 -44.09 -13.44 -56.17
CA ASP A 135 -43.68 -14.30 -57.28
C ASP A 135 -42.54 -13.61 -58.06
N ILE A 136 -41.44 -14.32 -58.31
CA ILE A 136 -40.10 -13.74 -58.59
C ILE A 136 -39.86 -13.47 -60.09
N ASP A 137 -40.80 -13.86 -60.96
CA ASP A 137 -40.64 -13.79 -62.42
C ASP A 137 -41.37 -12.60 -63.11
N GLN A 138 -41.59 -11.48 -62.43
CA GLN A 138 -42.32 -10.32 -63.00
C GLN A 138 -41.44 -9.16 -63.54
N ASP A 139 -42.00 -8.42 -64.50
CA ASP A 139 -41.40 -7.27 -65.22
C ASP A 139 -40.80 -6.20 -64.26
N PRO A 140 -39.63 -5.60 -64.58
CA PRO A 140 -38.95 -4.60 -63.76
C PRO A 140 -39.80 -3.39 -63.31
N SER A 141 -40.90 -3.06 -64.00
CA SER A 141 -41.82 -2.02 -63.55
C SER A 141 -42.66 -2.43 -62.32
N THR A 142 -42.92 -3.73 -62.14
CA THR A 142 -43.68 -4.31 -61.03
C THR A 142 -42.80 -4.55 -59.80
N LEU A 143 -41.56 -5.01 -60.00
CA LEU A 143 -40.50 -5.06 -58.97
C LEU A 143 -40.24 -3.65 -58.39
N LYS A 144 -40.27 -2.61 -59.24
CA LYS A 144 -40.13 -1.20 -58.85
C LYS A 144 -41.31 -0.67 -58.03
N ARG A 145 -42.52 -1.19 -58.23
CA ARG A 145 -43.73 -0.84 -57.46
C ARG A 145 -43.71 -1.49 -56.07
N GLN A 146 -43.33 -2.77 -56.00
CA GLN A 146 -43.16 -3.51 -54.73
C GLN A 146 -42.03 -2.94 -53.85
N ALA A 147 -40.93 -2.47 -54.46
CA ALA A 147 -39.85 -1.75 -53.77
C ALA A 147 -40.33 -0.45 -53.09
N SER A 148 -41.28 0.26 -53.69
CA SER A 148 -41.85 1.50 -53.11
C SER A 148 -42.82 1.21 -51.96
N ASP A 149 -43.59 0.12 -52.02
CA ASP A 149 -44.52 -0.30 -50.98
C ASP A 149 -43.79 -0.75 -49.68
N ILE A 150 -42.62 -1.39 -49.80
CA ILE A 150 -41.76 -1.79 -48.66
C ILE A 150 -41.03 -0.59 -48.04
N LEU A 151 -40.69 0.41 -48.85
CA LEU A 151 -40.12 1.69 -48.42
C LEU A 151 -41.10 2.49 -47.53
N ALA A 152 -42.40 2.38 -47.79
CA ALA A 152 -43.44 2.97 -46.95
C ALA A 152 -43.57 2.28 -45.58
N GLN A 153 -43.33 0.97 -45.50
CA GLN A 153 -43.29 0.22 -44.22
C GLN A 153 -42.03 0.52 -43.38
N PHE A 154 -40.86 0.70 -44.03
CA PHE A 154 -39.64 1.14 -43.33
C PHE A 154 -39.79 2.54 -42.72
N HIS A 155 -40.58 3.41 -43.38
CA HIS A 155 -40.92 4.75 -42.90
C HIS A 155 -41.69 4.76 -41.56
N GLN A 156 -42.31 3.65 -41.14
CA GLN A 156 -43.08 3.60 -39.89
C GLN A 156 -42.35 2.94 -38.71
N SER A 157 -41.30 2.11 -38.89
CA SER A 157 -40.69 1.40 -37.74
C SER A 157 -39.16 1.22 -37.69
N ILE A 158 -38.37 1.62 -38.70
CA ILE A 158 -36.89 1.43 -38.73
C ILE A 158 -36.51 -0.05 -38.44
N ASN A 159 -36.91 -0.96 -39.33
CA ASN A 159 -36.69 -2.41 -39.21
C ASN A 159 -35.52 -2.87 -40.12
N MET A 160 -34.60 -3.68 -39.59
CA MET A 160 -33.40 -4.19 -40.31
C MET A 160 -33.69 -5.06 -41.56
N PRO A 161 -34.70 -5.95 -41.58
CA PRO A 161 -35.20 -6.60 -42.81
C PRO A 161 -35.50 -5.66 -43.99
N SER A 162 -35.86 -4.41 -43.75
CA SER A 162 -36.07 -3.43 -44.83
C SER A 162 -34.75 -2.89 -45.42
N LEU A 163 -33.70 -2.72 -44.62
CA LEU A 163 -32.34 -2.42 -45.10
C LEU A 163 -31.80 -3.61 -45.91
N ASP A 164 -32.13 -4.84 -45.50
CA ASP A 164 -31.82 -6.06 -46.25
C ASP A 164 -32.50 -6.07 -47.63
N THR A 165 -33.73 -5.57 -47.73
CA THR A 165 -34.45 -5.44 -49.01
C THR A 165 -33.89 -4.32 -49.89
N VAL A 166 -33.45 -3.19 -49.30
CA VAL A 166 -32.76 -2.10 -50.04
C VAL A 166 -31.44 -2.58 -50.63
N ILE A 167 -30.66 -3.34 -49.88
CA ILE A 167 -29.42 -3.95 -50.35
C ILE A 167 -29.71 -4.95 -51.47
N PHE A 168 -30.75 -5.78 -51.33
CA PHE A 168 -31.20 -6.70 -52.38
C PHE A 168 -31.61 -5.98 -53.68
N LEU A 169 -32.41 -4.91 -53.58
CA LEU A 169 -32.84 -4.13 -54.75
C LEU A 169 -31.68 -3.38 -55.42
N LEU A 170 -30.72 -2.84 -54.64
CA LEU A 170 -29.51 -2.23 -55.17
C LEU A 170 -28.61 -3.26 -55.88
N ARG A 171 -28.59 -4.52 -55.43
CA ARG A 171 -27.92 -5.62 -56.13
C ARG A 171 -28.59 -5.95 -57.47
N GLU A 172 -29.92 -6.01 -57.53
CA GLU A 172 -30.67 -6.28 -58.77
C GLU A 172 -30.55 -5.14 -59.80
N VAL A 173 -30.61 -3.88 -59.36
CA VAL A 173 -30.42 -2.70 -60.24
C VAL A 173 -28.99 -2.62 -60.80
N LEU A 174 -28.01 -3.20 -60.12
CA LEU A 174 -26.62 -3.22 -60.59
C LEU A 174 -26.39 -4.14 -61.79
N LEU A 175 -27.27 -5.10 -62.05
CA LEU A 175 -27.23 -5.92 -63.27
C LEU A 175 -27.46 -5.09 -64.55
N SER A 176 -27.94 -3.84 -64.43
CA SER A 176 -28.25 -2.96 -65.57
C SER A 176 -27.40 -1.68 -65.68
N SER A 177 -26.67 -1.22 -64.64
CA SER A 177 -25.69 -0.12 -64.79
C SER A 177 -24.64 0.00 -63.65
N PRO A 178 -23.31 0.04 -63.96
CA PRO A 178 -22.22 0.16 -62.97
C PRO A 178 -22.20 1.45 -62.12
N ASN A 179 -22.97 2.48 -62.47
CA ASN A 179 -22.90 3.79 -61.82
C ASN A 179 -23.40 3.80 -60.35
N HIS A 180 -23.96 2.70 -59.86
CA HIS A 180 -24.59 2.61 -58.53
C HIS A 180 -23.76 1.83 -57.48
N TRP A 181 -22.55 1.37 -57.83
CA TRP A 181 -21.68 0.60 -56.92
C TRP A 181 -21.35 1.34 -55.62
N LYS A 182 -21.27 2.68 -55.65
CA LYS A 182 -21.04 3.50 -54.46
C LYS A 182 -22.22 3.41 -53.47
N SER A 183 -23.44 3.52 -53.97
CA SER A 183 -24.65 3.49 -53.12
C SER A 183 -24.89 2.12 -52.49
N LEU A 184 -24.56 1.03 -53.20
CA LEU A 184 -24.57 -0.32 -52.62
C LEU A 184 -23.46 -0.48 -51.56
N SER A 185 -22.23 0.00 -51.84
CA SER A 185 -21.12 -0.04 -50.88
C SER A 185 -21.46 0.71 -49.59
N ASP A 186 -22.02 1.93 -49.70
CA ASP A 186 -22.45 2.73 -48.55
C ASP A 186 -23.57 2.02 -47.74
N ALA A 187 -24.53 1.37 -48.40
CA ALA A 187 -25.62 0.64 -47.74
C ALA A 187 -25.15 -0.64 -47.03
N LEU A 188 -24.27 -1.43 -47.64
CA LEU A 188 -23.63 -2.61 -47.05
C LEU A 188 -22.81 -2.24 -45.80
N LEU A 189 -22.11 -1.11 -45.84
CA LEU A 189 -21.33 -0.62 -44.70
C LEU A 189 -22.22 -0.14 -43.55
N ILE A 190 -23.39 0.45 -43.84
CA ILE A 190 -24.38 0.82 -42.83
C ILE A 190 -24.95 -0.45 -42.15
N ARG A 191 -25.24 -1.51 -42.93
CA ARG A 191 -25.69 -2.80 -42.37
C ARG A 191 -24.62 -3.48 -41.54
N PHE A 192 -23.37 -3.47 -42.01
CA PHE A 192 -22.21 -3.96 -41.26
C PHE A 192 -22.08 -3.25 -39.91
N HIS A 193 -22.17 -1.92 -39.85
CA HIS A 193 -22.07 -1.20 -38.57
C HIS A 193 -23.23 -1.50 -37.60
N ALA A 194 -24.39 -1.87 -38.12
CA ALA A 194 -25.56 -2.22 -37.30
C ALA A 194 -25.56 -3.69 -36.82
N ARG A 195 -24.97 -4.64 -37.57
CA ARG A 195 -24.98 -6.09 -37.24
C ARG A 195 -23.61 -6.73 -36.97
N LEU A 196 -22.53 -6.05 -37.31
CA LEU A 196 -21.15 -6.55 -37.27
C LEU A 196 -20.92 -7.81 -38.15
N GLU A 197 -21.70 -7.99 -39.23
CA GLU A 197 -21.58 -9.12 -40.16
C GLU A 197 -20.45 -8.90 -41.19
N PHE A 198 -19.33 -9.59 -41.02
CA PHE A 198 -18.10 -9.37 -41.81
C PHE A 198 -18.19 -9.64 -43.32
N GLY A 199 -19.22 -10.39 -43.78
CA GLY A 199 -19.46 -10.65 -45.21
C GLY A 199 -19.90 -9.40 -45.99
N ASP A 200 -20.63 -8.48 -45.34
CA ASP A 200 -21.03 -7.21 -45.94
C ASP A 200 -19.83 -6.28 -46.18
N ALA A 201 -18.87 -6.32 -45.26
CA ALA A 201 -17.62 -5.58 -45.40
C ALA A 201 -16.75 -6.15 -46.54
N GLU A 202 -16.71 -7.47 -46.71
CA GLU A 202 -16.00 -8.12 -47.84
C GLU A 202 -16.59 -7.73 -49.20
N GLU A 203 -17.91 -7.75 -49.30
CA GLU A 203 -18.59 -7.36 -50.53
C GLU A 203 -18.43 -5.87 -50.83
N ALA A 204 -18.50 -5.02 -49.79
CA ALA A 204 -18.23 -3.59 -49.94
C ALA A 204 -16.77 -3.32 -50.39
N ILE A 205 -15.79 -4.03 -49.83
CA ILE A 205 -14.37 -3.92 -50.22
C ILE A 205 -14.15 -4.43 -51.66
N SER A 206 -14.79 -5.53 -52.04
CA SER A 206 -14.75 -6.08 -53.41
C SER A 206 -15.34 -5.10 -54.44
N LEU A 207 -16.48 -4.48 -54.13
CA LEU A 207 -17.08 -3.43 -54.96
C LEU A 207 -16.17 -2.20 -55.06
N LEU A 208 -15.49 -1.82 -53.97
CA LEU A 208 -14.51 -0.73 -53.97
C LEU A 208 -13.27 -1.06 -54.84
N ARG A 209 -12.81 -2.32 -54.90
CA ARG A 209 -11.77 -2.78 -55.83
C ARG A 209 -12.20 -2.63 -57.29
N GLN A 210 -13.45 -2.95 -57.60
CA GLN A 210 -13.99 -2.79 -58.96
C GLN A 210 -14.20 -1.32 -59.33
N ILE A 211 -14.58 -0.45 -58.38
CA ILE A 211 -14.62 1.00 -58.59
C ILE A 211 -13.20 1.55 -58.83
N HIS A 212 -12.19 1.00 -58.15
CA HIS A 212 -10.79 1.44 -58.25
C HIS A 212 -10.23 1.34 -59.67
N SER A 213 -10.50 0.24 -60.39
CA SER A 213 -10.03 0.05 -61.77
C SER A 213 -10.63 1.06 -62.77
N ILE A 214 -11.75 1.70 -62.42
CA ILE A 214 -12.47 2.64 -63.29
C ILE A 214 -12.26 4.10 -62.86
N ARG A 215 -12.19 4.39 -61.54
CA ARG A 215 -12.03 5.76 -60.99
C ARG A 215 -11.17 5.78 -59.70
N PRO A 216 -9.83 5.80 -59.83
CA PRO A 216 -8.89 5.69 -58.70
C PRO A 216 -9.10 6.74 -57.59
N ASN A 217 -9.30 8.01 -57.99
CA ASN A 217 -9.43 9.16 -57.08
C ASN A 217 -10.63 9.09 -56.13
N ARG A 218 -11.72 8.39 -56.51
CA ARG A 218 -12.92 8.27 -55.67
C ARG A 218 -12.82 7.13 -54.66
N THR A 219 -12.09 6.06 -54.97
CA THR A 219 -11.88 4.91 -54.08
C THR A 219 -11.05 5.29 -52.85
N MET A 220 -10.02 6.14 -53.02
CA MET A 220 -9.16 6.64 -51.94
C MET A 220 -9.95 7.36 -50.83
N CYS A 221 -10.88 8.26 -51.20
CA CYS A 221 -11.72 8.99 -50.24
C CYS A 221 -12.66 8.05 -49.44
N LEU A 222 -13.12 6.96 -50.06
CA LEU A 222 -13.98 5.95 -49.45
C LEU A 222 -13.17 5.05 -48.49
N CYS A 223 -11.97 4.61 -48.88
CA CYS A 223 -11.05 3.84 -48.03
C CYS A 223 -10.58 4.64 -46.80
N ALA A 224 -10.27 5.94 -46.96
CA ALA A 224 -9.95 6.84 -45.84
C ALA A 224 -11.13 7.01 -44.87
N GLY A 225 -12.37 7.02 -45.39
CA GLY A 225 -13.59 7.04 -44.58
C GLY A 225 -13.80 5.76 -43.76
N LEU A 226 -13.35 4.60 -44.26
CA LEU A 226 -13.42 3.32 -43.55
C LEU A 226 -12.40 3.22 -42.41
N LEU A 227 -11.15 3.66 -42.65
CA LEU A 227 -10.08 3.65 -41.66
C LEU A 227 -10.36 4.63 -40.51
N THR A 228 -10.94 5.80 -40.81
CA THR A 228 -11.33 6.80 -39.78
C THR A 228 -12.58 6.44 -38.99
N ARG A 229 -13.37 5.44 -39.40
CA ARG A 229 -14.60 4.97 -38.74
C ARG A 229 -14.41 3.69 -37.91
N GLY A 230 -13.16 3.32 -37.59
CA GLY A 230 -12.85 2.29 -36.59
C GLY A 230 -12.95 0.84 -37.07
N PHE A 231 -12.53 0.55 -38.30
CA PHE A 231 -12.50 -0.82 -38.82
C PHE A 231 -11.30 -1.59 -38.23
N THR A 232 -11.48 -2.38 -37.17
CA THR A 232 -10.39 -2.95 -36.32
C THR A 232 -9.79 -4.29 -36.78
N ALA A 233 -10.25 -4.87 -37.89
CA ALA A 233 -9.76 -6.17 -38.35
C ALA A 233 -8.41 -6.06 -39.10
N ARG A 234 -7.32 -6.53 -38.46
CA ARG A 234 -5.91 -6.45 -38.92
C ARG A 234 -5.68 -6.94 -40.36
N GLU A 235 -6.29 -8.06 -40.76
CA GLU A 235 -6.12 -8.66 -42.10
C GLU A 235 -6.77 -7.80 -43.21
N LYS A 236 -7.92 -7.20 -42.93
CA LYS A 236 -8.67 -6.36 -43.88
C LYS A 236 -8.10 -4.93 -43.97
N MET A 237 -7.50 -4.41 -42.90
CA MET A 237 -6.69 -3.18 -42.97
C MET A 237 -5.45 -3.37 -43.86
N LEU A 238 -4.85 -4.56 -43.84
CA LEU A 238 -3.73 -4.89 -44.74
C LEU A 238 -4.16 -4.86 -46.21
N GLU A 239 -5.37 -5.33 -46.52
CA GLU A 239 -5.94 -5.27 -47.87
C GLU A 239 -6.30 -3.86 -48.33
N ILE A 240 -6.87 -3.03 -47.44
CA ILE A 240 -7.12 -1.61 -47.71
C ILE A 240 -5.79 -0.86 -47.88
N SER A 241 -4.77 -1.20 -47.10
CA SER A 241 -3.40 -0.70 -47.24
C SER A 241 -2.77 -1.12 -48.58
N LEU A 242 -2.95 -2.36 -49.03
CA LEU A 242 -2.47 -2.85 -50.33
C LEU A 242 -3.14 -2.11 -51.50
N LEU A 243 -4.44 -1.80 -51.37
CA LEU A 243 -5.21 -0.97 -52.31
C LEU A 243 -4.72 0.49 -52.35
N LEU A 244 -4.33 1.05 -51.20
CA LEU A 244 -3.69 2.36 -51.11
C LEU A 244 -2.22 2.31 -51.61
N GLN A 245 -1.56 1.14 -51.61
CA GLN A 245 -0.21 0.95 -52.13
C GLN A 245 -0.14 1.00 -53.65
N THR A 246 -1.14 0.49 -54.37
CA THR A 246 -1.15 0.38 -55.84
C THR A 246 -1.59 1.65 -56.60
N ALA A 247 -1.91 2.74 -55.91
CA ALA A 247 -2.74 3.83 -56.43
C ALA A 247 -2.13 5.25 -56.31
N MET A 248 -0.81 5.42 -56.51
CA MET A 248 -0.17 6.72 -56.26
C MET A 248 0.66 7.24 -57.45
N ASN A 249 0.15 8.27 -58.14
CA ASN A 249 0.82 9.04 -59.20
C ASN A 249 0.72 10.58 -59.02
N SER A 250 0.23 11.12 -57.89
CA SER A 250 0.01 12.57 -57.69
C SER A 250 0.17 13.08 -56.25
N ASP A 251 0.55 14.36 -56.09
CA ASP A 251 0.75 15.01 -54.77
C ASP A 251 -0.49 15.02 -53.86
N LYS A 252 -1.71 14.94 -54.43
CA LYS A 252 -2.95 14.83 -53.66
C LYS A 252 -3.06 13.51 -52.90
N GLU A 253 -2.41 12.45 -53.38
CA GLU A 253 -2.43 11.13 -52.76
C GLU A 253 -1.45 11.06 -51.57
N ALA A 254 -0.31 11.76 -51.64
CA ALA A 254 0.64 11.87 -50.53
C ALA A 254 0.05 12.60 -49.32
N LEU A 255 -0.72 13.67 -49.54
CA LEU A 255 -1.43 14.40 -48.47
C LEU A 255 -2.52 13.56 -47.80
N GLU A 256 -3.17 12.67 -48.56
CA GLU A 256 -4.14 11.72 -48.02
C GLU A 256 -3.48 10.62 -47.19
N CYS A 257 -2.32 10.11 -47.60
CA CYS A 257 -1.51 9.21 -46.79
C CYS A 257 -1.06 9.86 -45.48
N TRP A 258 -0.63 11.13 -45.51
CA TRP A 258 -0.35 11.90 -44.30
C TRP A 258 -1.58 12.02 -43.41
N ARG A 259 -2.74 12.42 -43.96
CA ARG A 259 -3.97 12.63 -43.18
C ARG A 259 -4.43 11.34 -42.50
N VAL A 260 -4.40 10.22 -43.21
CA VAL A 260 -4.76 8.91 -42.67
C VAL A 260 -3.73 8.46 -41.63
N GLY A 261 -2.43 8.53 -41.94
CA GLY A 261 -1.36 8.17 -41.00
C GLY A 261 -1.41 8.99 -39.70
N TYR A 262 -1.60 10.30 -39.81
CA TYR A 262 -1.77 11.19 -38.66
C TYR A 262 -3.01 10.84 -37.83
N THR A 263 -4.14 10.54 -38.48
CA THR A 263 -5.37 10.16 -37.76
C THR A 263 -5.22 8.83 -37.03
N LEU A 264 -4.53 7.85 -37.63
CA LEU A 264 -4.20 6.57 -36.98
C LEU A 264 -3.26 6.75 -35.79
N LEU A 265 -2.33 7.70 -35.83
CA LEU A 265 -1.49 8.05 -34.67
C LEU A 265 -2.30 8.65 -33.54
N MET A 266 -3.23 9.56 -33.86
CA MET A 266 -4.07 10.22 -32.88
C MET A 266 -5.10 9.29 -32.22
N SER A 267 -5.39 8.12 -32.82
CA SER A 267 -6.27 7.11 -32.24
C SER A 267 -5.64 6.40 -31.04
N GLY A 268 -4.31 6.38 -30.93
CA GLY A 268 -3.58 5.72 -29.84
C GLY A 268 -3.61 4.19 -29.88
N ASP A 269 -4.11 3.57 -30.95
CA ASP A 269 -4.16 2.11 -31.10
C ASP A 269 -2.81 1.55 -31.57
N LEU A 270 -2.12 0.83 -30.68
CA LEU A 270 -0.82 0.20 -30.96
C LEU A 270 -0.87 -0.76 -32.16
N SER A 271 -2.01 -1.40 -32.43
CA SER A 271 -2.14 -2.34 -33.56
C SER A 271 -2.07 -1.67 -34.93
N GLN A 272 -2.31 -0.36 -34.97
CA GLN A 272 -2.35 0.47 -36.18
C GLN A 272 -1.09 1.31 -36.35
N PHE A 273 -0.18 1.26 -35.37
CA PHE A 273 0.96 2.16 -35.28
C PHE A 273 1.99 1.95 -36.40
N ASP A 274 2.32 0.69 -36.74
CA ASP A 274 3.22 0.39 -37.87
C ASP A 274 2.60 0.80 -39.22
N ILE A 275 1.28 0.70 -39.36
CA ILE A 275 0.56 1.13 -40.56
C ILE A 275 0.65 2.66 -40.68
N ALA A 276 0.40 3.39 -39.58
CA ALA A 276 0.53 4.84 -39.55
C ALA A 276 1.95 5.30 -39.92
N LEU A 277 2.98 4.63 -39.37
CA LEU A 277 4.38 4.91 -39.67
C LEU A 277 4.71 4.70 -41.15
N SER A 278 4.22 3.59 -41.74
CA SER A 278 4.41 3.28 -43.16
C SER A 278 3.74 4.28 -44.10
N LEU A 279 2.56 4.78 -43.74
CA LEU A 279 1.82 5.78 -44.52
C LEU A 279 2.51 7.15 -44.47
N LEU A 280 3.06 7.53 -43.30
CA LEU A 280 3.80 8.78 -43.15
C LEU A 280 5.16 8.75 -43.84
N GLN A 281 5.88 7.63 -43.77
CA GLN A 281 7.13 7.44 -44.50
C GLN A 281 6.93 7.58 -46.02
N ARG A 282 5.84 7.02 -46.56
CA ARG A 282 5.50 7.15 -47.99
C ARG A 282 5.01 8.54 -48.36
N ALA A 283 4.28 9.22 -47.47
CA ALA A 283 3.85 10.60 -47.70
C ALA A 283 5.07 11.54 -47.80
N GLU A 284 6.07 11.36 -46.93
CA GLU A 284 7.31 12.15 -46.96
C GLU A 284 8.09 11.93 -48.27
N ALA A 285 8.27 10.67 -48.69
CA ALA A 285 9.09 10.31 -49.85
C ALA A 285 8.57 10.81 -51.22
N GLN A 286 7.31 11.23 -51.35
CA GLN A 286 6.67 11.56 -52.64
C GLN A 286 6.25 13.04 -52.82
N LEU A 287 6.31 13.87 -51.79
CA LEU A 287 5.86 15.27 -51.88
C LEU A 287 6.84 16.14 -52.71
N SER A 288 6.36 16.68 -53.85
CA SER A 288 7.18 17.48 -54.78
C SER A 288 6.83 18.98 -54.86
N TRP A 289 5.79 19.46 -54.16
CA TRP A 289 5.41 20.89 -54.08
C TRP A 289 5.59 21.49 -52.67
N GLY A 290 6.14 22.72 -52.61
CA GLY A 290 6.07 23.69 -51.49
C GLY A 290 6.62 23.23 -50.14
N HIS A 291 7.75 23.79 -49.70
CA HIS A 291 8.45 23.40 -48.45
C HIS A 291 7.52 23.33 -47.23
N ASP A 292 6.52 24.22 -47.11
CA ASP A 292 5.59 24.29 -45.96
C ASP A 292 4.80 23.00 -45.71
N THR A 293 4.30 22.32 -46.76
CA THR A 293 3.50 21.09 -46.58
C THR A 293 4.40 19.91 -46.21
N ARG A 294 5.62 19.89 -46.78
CA ARG A 294 6.64 18.88 -46.47
C ARG A 294 7.08 18.96 -45.01
N ILE A 295 7.28 20.16 -44.46
CA ILE A 295 7.65 20.37 -43.04
C ILE A 295 6.58 19.81 -42.09
N VAL A 296 5.29 19.99 -42.39
CA VAL A 296 4.18 19.44 -41.57
C VAL A 296 4.18 17.91 -41.57
N VAL A 297 4.45 17.29 -42.72
CA VAL A 297 4.54 15.83 -42.86
C VAL A 297 5.76 15.27 -42.13
N ILE A 298 6.92 15.92 -42.28
CA ILE A 298 8.15 15.59 -41.56
C ILE A 298 7.93 15.66 -40.05
N ASN A 299 7.29 16.72 -39.54
CA ASN A 299 6.98 16.86 -38.12
C ASN A 299 6.09 15.73 -37.60
N ALA A 300 5.05 15.35 -38.35
CA ALA A 300 4.18 14.25 -37.99
C ALA A 300 4.91 12.89 -38.02
N PHE A 301 5.77 12.66 -39.01
CA PHE A 301 6.56 11.43 -39.11
C PHE A 301 7.60 11.32 -38.01
N ALA A 302 8.33 12.41 -37.72
CA ALA A 302 9.27 12.46 -36.61
C ALA A 302 8.59 12.23 -35.25
N ALA A 303 7.40 12.81 -35.02
CA ALA A 303 6.62 12.54 -33.81
C ALA A 303 6.25 11.06 -33.67
N ALA A 304 5.90 10.39 -34.78
CA ALA A 304 5.62 8.95 -34.80
C ALA A 304 6.88 8.12 -34.47
N LEU A 305 8.02 8.45 -35.06
CA LEU A 305 9.29 7.79 -34.76
C LEU A 305 9.73 7.98 -33.30
N LEU A 306 9.49 9.15 -32.72
CA LEU A 306 9.72 9.40 -31.29
C LEU A 306 8.81 8.56 -30.40
N GLN A 307 7.54 8.37 -30.79
CA GLN A 307 6.61 7.49 -30.09
C GLN A 307 7.06 6.02 -30.18
N ARG A 308 7.61 5.58 -31.32
CA ARG A 308 8.22 4.24 -31.50
C ARG A 308 9.41 4.05 -30.57
N PHE A 309 10.30 5.05 -30.47
CA PHE A 309 11.41 5.03 -29.53
C PHE A 309 10.94 4.94 -28.07
N LYS A 310 9.92 5.71 -27.68
CA LYS A 310 9.38 5.66 -26.32
C LYS A 310 8.82 4.28 -25.96
N GLN A 311 8.17 3.59 -26.91
CA GLN A 311 7.55 2.29 -26.65
C GLN A 311 8.55 1.12 -26.68
N GLY A 312 9.49 1.12 -27.63
CA GLY A 312 10.38 -0.03 -27.88
C GLY A 312 11.88 0.23 -27.68
N GLY A 313 12.29 1.47 -27.39
CA GLY A 313 13.70 1.85 -27.28
C GLY A 313 14.46 1.86 -28.60
N ASP A 314 13.75 1.93 -29.73
CA ASP A 314 14.31 1.89 -31.09
C ASP A 314 15.24 3.09 -31.38
N LYS A 315 16.54 2.85 -31.22
CA LYS A 315 17.57 3.89 -31.35
C LYS A 315 17.65 4.46 -32.76
N GLU A 316 17.37 3.63 -33.77
CA GLU A 316 17.39 4.04 -35.18
C GLU A 316 16.23 4.96 -35.47
N ALA A 317 15.03 4.66 -34.95
CA ALA A 317 13.88 5.56 -35.04
C ALA A 317 14.17 6.93 -34.40
N LEU A 318 14.85 6.97 -33.25
CA LEU A 318 15.24 8.24 -32.62
C LEU A 318 16.24 9.03 -33.47
N ASN A 319 17.27 8.38 -34.00
CA ASN A 319 18.25 9.04 -34.87
C ASN A 319 17.59 9.58 -36.15
N HIS A 320 16.73 8.77 -36.76
CA HIS A 320 16.01 9.17 -37.96
C HIS A 320 15.03 10.33 -37.71
N ALA A 321 14.35 10.35 -36.56
CA ALA A 321 13.53 11.49 -36.16
C ALA A 321 14.34 12.78 -36.02
N ILE A 322 15.54 12.70 -35.44
CA ILE A 322 16.46 13.85 -35.29
C ILE A 322 16.91 14.35 -36.67
N GLU A 323 17.31 13.45 -37.57
CA GLU A 323 17.73 13.79 -38.94
C GLU A 323 16.62 14.53 -39.70
N LEU A 324 15.41 13.96 -39.71
CA LEU A 324 14.23 14.53 -40.33
C LEU A 324 13.90 15.93 -39.79
N LEU A 325 13.98 16.12 -38.47
CA LEU A 325 13.69 17.42 -37.84
C LEU A 325 14.76 18.48 -38.15
N HIS A 326 16.02 18.09 -38.31
CA HIS A 326 17.06 18.99 -38.83
C HIS A 326 16.83 19.37 -40.28
N GLU A 327 16.40 18.41 -41.12
CA GLU A 327 16.02 18.70 -42.50
C GLU A 327 14.86 19.71 -42.56
N ALA A 328 13.81 19.52 -41.76
CA ALA A 328 12.70 20.47 -41.66
C ALA A 328 13.16 21.88 -41.29
N LEU A 329 14.04 22.02 -40.29
CA LEU A 329 14.59 23.33 -39.89
C LEU A 329 15.49 23.97 -40.95
N GLY A 330 16.15 23.15 -41.78
CA GLY A 330 16.91 23.60 -42.95
C GLY A 330 16.01 24.16 -44.05
N LEU A 331 14.87 23.50 -44.32
CA LEU A 331 13.86 23.95 -45.28
C LEU A 331 13.14 25.23 -44.82
N ASP A 332 12.93 25.40 -43.51
CA ASP A 332 12.33 26.60 -42.90
C ASP A 332 13.18 27.88 -43.08
N LEU A 333 14.49 27.78 -43.28
CA LEU A 333 15.37 28.95 -43.50
C LEU A 333 15.15 29.60 -44.87
N GLU A 334 14.50 28.91 -45.81
CA GLU A 334 14.27 29.37 -47.19
C GLU A 334 12.90 30.05 -47.39
N LEU A 335 11.96 29.96 -46.44
CA LEU A 335 10.59 30.47 -46.55
C LEU A 335 10.08 31.18 -45.28
N ALA A 336 9.20 32.17 -45.48
CA ALA A 336 8.77 33.13 -44.46
C ALA A 336 7.32 32.92 -43.96
N PRO A 337 7.03 31.80 -43.25
CA PRO A 337 6.21 31.96 -42.05
C PRO A 337 6.78 31.24 -40.79
N PRO A 338 6.82 31.91 -39.62
CA PRO A 338 7.46 31.43 -38.39
C PRO A 338 6.75 30.26 -37.65
N THR A 339 5.58 29.80 -38.10
CA THR A 339 4.74 28.88 -37.32
C THR A 339 5.17 27.41 -37.39
N SER A 340 5.67 26.95 -38.54
CA SER A 340 6.12 25.56 -38.75
C SER A 340 7.46 25.28 -38.07
N ARG A 341 8.37 26.26 -38.12
CA ARG A 341 9.67 26.22 -37.42
C ARG A 341 9.54 25.97 -35.93
N ALA A 342 8.61 26.66 -35.26
CA ALA A 342 8.40 26.46 -33.82
C ALA A 342 7.91 25.03 -33.47
N ALA A 343 7.14 24.38 -34.36
CA ALA A 343 6.75 22.98 -34.19
C ALA A 343 7.94 22.02 -34.38
N SER A 344 8.80 22.27 -35.37
CA SER A 344 10.03 21.51 -35.58
C SER A 344 11.02 21.65 -34.44
N LEU A 345 11.22 22.87 -33.90
CA LEU A 345 12.04 23.11 -32.72
C LEU A 345 11.50 22.35 -31.49
N ASN A 346 10.18 22.36 -31.26
CA ASN A 346 9.57 21.62 -30.15
C ASN A 346 9.76 20.11 -30.28
N ASN A 347 9.55 19.53 -31.46
CA ASN A 347 9.74 18.10 -31.69
C ASN A 347 11.22 17.70 -31.57
N LEU A 348 12.14 18.56 -32.03
CA LEU A 348 13.58 18.30 -31.93
C LEU A 348 14.08 18.41 -30.50
N ALA A 349 13.52 19.33 -29.71
CA ALA A 349 13.75 19.39 -28.27
C ALA A 349 13.29 18.11 -27.56
N ILE A 350 12.12 17.55 -27.92
CA ILE A 350 11.64 16.25 -27.40
C ILE A 350 12.60 15.12 -27.80
N ALA A 351 13.12 15.13 -29.03
CA ALA A 351 14.09 14.14 -29.52
C ALA A 351 15.44 14.22 -28.78
N TYR A 352 15.97 15.43 -28.55
CA TYR A 352 17.20 15.61 -27.80
C TYR A 352 17.07 15.27 -26.33
N ARG A 353 15.92 15.52 -25.71
CA ARG A 353 15.60 15.03 -24.37
C ARG A 353 15.60 13.50 -24.30
N ALA A 354 15.00 12.83 -25.30
CA ALA A 354 15.02 11.38 -25.40
C ALA A 354 16.46 10.81 -25.57
N ARG A 355 17.30 11.48 -26.37
CA ARG A 355 18.73 11.14 -26.54
C ARG A 355 19.56 11.38 -25.28
N MET A 356 19.27 12.45 -24.54
CA MET A 356 19.88 12.72 -23.24
C MET A 356 19.62 11.57 -22.27
N LEU A 357 18.37 11.13 -22.13
CA LEU A 357 18.01 10.01 -21.26
C LEU A 357 18.64 8.69 -21.70
N GLN A 358 18.80 8.47 -23.00
CA GLN A 358 19.43 7.27 -23.54
C GLN A 358 20.95 7.24 -23.30
N THR A 359 21.63 8.37 -23.50
CA THR A 359 23.11 8.45 -23.49
C THR A 359 23.67 8.86 -22.13
N GLY A 360 22.88 9.52 -21.29
CA GLY A 360 23.33 10.19 -20.08
C GLY A 360 24.09 11.49 -20.34
N ASP A 361 24.18 11.96 -21.58
CA ASP A 361 24.89 13.19 -21.93
C ASP A 361 24.01 14.42 -21.66
N MET A 362 24.31 15.10 -20.57
CA MET A 362 23.53 16.25 -20.10
C MET A 362 23.74 17.52 -20.93
N SER A 363 24.73 17.54 -21.86
CA SER A 363 24.96 18.68 -22.75
C SER A 363 23.79 18.95 -23.72
N TYR A 364 22.92 17.96 -23.92
CA TYR A 364 21.70 18.13 -24.71
C TYR A 364 20.64 18.98 -23.99
N LEU A 365 20.67 19.10 -22.66
CA LEU A 365 19.62 19.80 -21.91
C LEU A 365 19.59 21.31 -22.17
N ASP A 366 20.76 21.94 -22.29
CA ASP A 366 20.83 23.36 -22.65
C ASP A 366 20.32 23.59 -24.09
N LYS A 367 20.63 22.68 -25.02
CA LYS A 367 20.08 22.72 -26.39
C LYS A 367 18.55 22.62 -26.41
N VAL A 368 17.97 21.77 -25.56
CA VAL A 368 16.50 21.61 -25.42
C VAL A 368 15.87 22.91 -24.94
N ILE A 369 16.49 23.59 -23.96
CA ILE A 369 16.01 24.88 -23.44
C ILE A 369 16.13 25.99 -24.48
N ASP A 370 17.24 26.05 -25.21
CA ASP A 370 17.46 27.02 -26.28
C ASP A 370 16.39 26.86 -27.38
N MET A 371 16.10 25.62 -27.78
CA MET A 371 15.06 25.31 -28.77
C MET A 371 13.66 25.71 -28.33
N HIS A 372 13.27 25.41 -27.07
CA HIS A 372 11.97 25.84 -26.55
C HIS A 372 11.89 27.37 -26.36
N SER A 373 13.02 28.02 -26.05
CA SER A 373 13.10 29.49 -25.95
C SER A 373 12.94 30.15 -27.32
N GLU A 374 13.59 29.61 -28.36
CA GLU A 374 13.42 30.06 -29.73
C GLU A 374 11.96 29.84 -30.20
N ALA A 375 11.39 28.65 -29.95
CA ALA A 375 10.00 28.35 -30.28
C ALA A 375 8.98 29.26 -29.56
N LEU A 376 9.28 29.73 -28.35
CA LEU A 376 8.49 30.73 -27.64
C LEU A 376 8.60 32.11 -28.29
N SER A 377 9.81 32.52 -28.68
CA SER A 377 10.04 33.82 -29.34
C SER A 377 9.33 33.96 -30.69
N LEU A 378 9.15 32.85 -31.41
CA LEU A 378 8.43 32.78 -32.68
C LEU A 378 6.90 32.84 -32.52
N ARG A 379 6.38 32.75 -31.31
CA ARG A 379 4.94 32.72 -30.99
C ARG A 379 4.60 33.75 -29.92
N PRO A 380 4.75 35.07 -30.16
CA PRO A 380 4.42 36.10 -29.17
C PRO A 380 2.92 36.17 -28.88
N ALA A 381 2.52 36.59 -27.67
CA ALA A 381 1.12 36.83 -27.33
C ALA A 381 0.49 37.87 -28.30
N PRO A 382 -0.74 37.67 -28.82
CA PRO A 382 -1.77 36.71 -28.41
C PRO A 382 -1.83 35.41 -29.26
N HIS A 383 -0.70 34.88 -29.75
CA HIS A 383 -0.67 33.64 -30.54
C HIS A 383 -1.32 32.46 -29.78
N GLN A 384 -2.18 31.69 -30.46
CA GLN A 384 -2.97 30.60 -29.84
C GLN A 384 -2.10 29.51 -29.17
N GLU A 385 -0.92 29.24 -29.72
CA GLU A 385 0.04 28.28 -29.14
C GLU A 385 1.11 28.90 -28.21
N HIS A 386 0.99 30.18 -27.85
CA HIS A 386 1.94 30.84 -26.93
C HIS A 386 2.00 30.12 -25.58
N SER A 387 0.83 29.78 -25.00
CA SER A 387 0.73 29.03 -23.75
C SER A 387 1.39 27.64 -23.83
N HIS A 388 1.32 26.96 -24.98
CA HIS A 388 1.99 25.68 -25.18
C HIS A 388 3.52 25.81 -25.14
N SER A 389 4.08 26.85 -25.76
CA SER A 389 5.52 27.12 -25.72
C SER A 389 5.99 27.47 -24.31
N LEU A 390 5.21 28.22 -23.53
CA LEU A 390 5.50 28.52 -22.12
C LEU A 390 5.55 27.25 -21.27
N ILE A 391 4.58 26.35 -21.45
CA ILE A 391 4.52 25.07 -20.73
C ILE A 391 5.75 24.20 -21.07
N ASN A 392 6.08 24.04 -22.36
CA ASN A 392 7.19 23.21 -22.79
C ASN A 392 8.55 23.73 -22.27
N LEU A 393 8.75 25.06 -22.34
CA LEU A 393 9.94 25.70 -21.78
C LEU A 393 10.00 25.52 -20.26
N GLY A 394 8.88 25.71 -19.56
CA GLY A 394 8.79 25.50 -18.11
C GLY A 394 9.16 24.06 -17.71
N VAL A 395 8.72 23.05 -18.46
CA VAL A 395 9.09 21.65 -18.24
C VAL A 395 10.59 21.43 -18.43
N ALA A 396 11.19 21.94 -19.51
CA ALA A 396 12.62 21.78 -19.78
C ALA A 396 13.50 22.47 -18.72
N ILE A 397 13.13 23.66 -18.28
CA ILE A 397 13.83 24.38 -17.21
C ILE A 397 13.69 23.65 -15.88
N ARG A 398 12.50 23.10 -15.56
CA ARG A 398 12.30 22.26 -14.37
C ARG A 398 13.20 21.01 -14.42
N GLU A 399 13.37 20.40 -15.58
CA GLU A 399 14.30 19.28 -15.74
C GLU A 399 15.75 19.68 -15.50
N ARG A 400 16.17 20.87 -15.94
CA ARG A 400 17.50 21.41 -15.59
C ARG A 400 17.66 21.62 -14.09
N TYR A 401 16.63 22.11 -13.41
CA TYR A 401 16.61 22.15 -11.95
C TYR A 401 16.80 20.75 -11.33
N MET A 402 16.05 19.74 -11.79
CA MET A 402 16.15 18.37 -11.25
C MET A 402 17.55 17.76 -11.37
N GLN A 403 18.36 18.26 -12.30
CA GLN A 403 19.68 17.73 -12.61
C GLN A 403 20.81 18.52 -11.94
N TYR A 404 20.72 19.86 -11.90
CA TYR A 404 21.78 20.73 -11.39
C TYR A 404 21.43 21.41 -10.06
N GLY A 405 20.20 21.31 -9.58
CA GLY A 405 19.74 21.88 -8.30
C GLY A 405 19.70 23.41 -8.25
N LYS A 406 19.74 24.10 -9.40
CA LYS A 406 19.72 25.57 -9.44
C LYS A 406 18.30 26.09 -9.18
N ILE A 407 18.07 26.66 -8.00
CA ILE A 407 16.74 27.17 -7.61
C ILE A 407 16.19 28.26 -8.54
N THR A 408 17.07 29.02 -9.21
CA THR A 408 16.68 30.03 -10.20
C THR A 408 15.92 29.41 -11.37
N ASP A 409 16.25 28.17 -11.75
CA ASP A 409 15.55 27.45 -12.81
C ASP A 409 14.14 27.07 -12.35
N LEU A 410 14.00 26.57 -11.12
CA LEU A 410 12.70 26.21 -10.57
C LEU A 410 11.78 27.42 -10.40
N THR A 411 12.34 28.55 -9.94
CA THR A 411 11.63 29.82 -9.85
C THR A 411 11.15 30.26 -11.23
N ARG A 412 12.00 30.17 -12.25
CA ARG A 412 11.62 30.50 -13.63
C ARG A 412 10.55 29.55 -14.20
N ALA A 413 10.60 28.26 -13.88
CA ALA A 413 9.56 27.30 -14.30
C ALA A 413 8.19 27.63 -13.67
N ILE A 414 8.17 28.07 -12.41
CA ILE A 414 6.96 28.53 -11.71
C ILE A 414 6.43 29.82 -12.35
N GLU A 415 7.30 30.78 -12.66
CA GLU A 415 6.92 32.01 -13.38
C GLU A 415 6.28 31.69 -14.74
N LEU A 416 6.91 30.85 -15.55
CA LEU A 416 6.38 30.43 -16.85
C LEU A 416 5.02 29.72 -16.73
N GLY A 417 4.83 28.91 -15.68
CA GLY A 417 3.55 28.28 -15.38
C GLY A 417 2.45 29.28 -15.00
N ARG A 418 2.80 30.36 -14.27
CA ARG A 418 1.87 31.46 -13.94
C ARG A 418 1.56 32.33 -15.16
N GLU A 419 2.59 32.71 -15.92
CA GLU A 419 2.45 33.44 -17.20
C GLU A 419 1.50 32.69 -18.16
N ALA A 420 1.60 31.36 -18.22
CA ALA A 420 0.71 30.54 -19.04
C ALA A 420 -0.77 30.58 -18.58
N LEU A 421 -1.03 30.79 -17.29
CA LEU A 421 -2.38 30.87 -16.70
C LEU A 421 -2.97 32.28 -16.71
N ASP A 422 -2.12 33.31 -16.68
CA ASP A 422 -2.53 34.72 -16.69
C ASP A 422 -3.00 35.22 -18.07
N LEU A 423 -2.77 34.43 -19.12
CA LEU A 423 -3.28 34.69 -20.47
C LEU A 423 -4.83 34.60 -20.48
N THR A 424 -5.50 35.55 -21.16
CA THR A 424 -6.96 35.75 -21.09
C THR A 424 -7.78 34.46 -21.29
N PRO A 425 -8.80 34.19 -20.43
CA PRO A 425 -9.52 32.92 -20.43
C PRO A 425 -10.20 32.52 -21.75
N ASP A 426 -10.61 33.51 -22.56
CA ASP A 426 -11.31 33.32 -23.84
C ASP A 426 -10.40 32.83 -24.98
N LEU A 427 -9.06 32.85 -24.78
CA LEU A 427 -8.06 32.45 -25.78
C LEU A 427 -7.43 31.08 -25.50
N ILE A 428 -7.66 30.48 -24.32
CA ILE A 428 -7.02 29.21 -23.92
C ILE A 428 -8.07 28.08 -23.84
N PRO A 429 -7.99 27.08 -24.73
CA PRO A 429 -8.70 25.81 -24.59
C PRO A 429 -8.55 25.20 -23.19
N GLU A 430 -9.62 24.61 -22.64
CA GLU A 430 -9.62 23.99 -21.30
C GLU A 430 -8.53 22.92 -21.13
N SER A 431 -8.19 22.19 -22.20
CA SER A 431 -7.09 21.21 -22.22
C SER A 431 -5.73 21.85 -21.90
N ILE A 432 -5.42 22.99 -22.50
CA ILE A 432 -4.17 23.73 -22.29
C ILE A 432 -4.12 24.33 -20.88
N ARG A 433 -5.25 24.87 -20.41
CA ARG A 433 -5.37 25.37 -19.03
C ARG A 433 -5.12 24.26 -18.01
N SER A 434 -5.69 23.07 -18.23
CA SER A 434 -5.48 21.92 -17.34
C SER A 434 -4.01 21.44 -17.34
N ALA A 435 -3.32 21.49 -18.48
CA ALA A 435 -1.90 21.17 -18.59
C ALA A 435 -1.01 22.21 -17.90
N ALA A 436 -1.33 23.51 -18.01
CA ALA A 436 -0.63 24.57 -17.30
C ALA A 436 -0.75 24.41 -15.76
N LEU A 437 -1.97 24.15 -15.26
CA LEU A 437 -2.21 23.87 -13.84
C LEU A 437 -1.39 22.66 -13.35
N ALA A 438 -1.39 21.56 -14.10
CA ALA A 438 -0.65 20.36 -13.72
C ALA A 438 0.87 20.56 -13.70
N ASN A 439 1.43 21.32 -14.65
CA ASN A 439 2.87 21.59 -14.70
C ASN A 439 3.32 22.59 -13.63
N LEU A 440 2.49 23.59 -13.32
CA LEU A 440 2.73 24.49 -12.20
C LEU A 440 2.70 23.73 -10.88
N ALA A 441 1.72 22.83 -10.69
CA ALA A 441 1.64 21.96 -9.53
C ALA A 441 2.92 21.12 -9.35
N MET A 442 3.40 20.48 -10.42
CA MET A 442 4.67 19.74 -10.39
C MET A 442 5.88 20.62 -10.01
N SER A 443 5.92 21.88 -10.46
CA SER A 443 7.01 22.80 -10.12
C SER A 443 6.95 23.24 -8.65
N LEU A 444 5.76 23.44 -8.08
CA LEU A 444 5.58 23.70 -6.64
C LEU A 444 5.90 22.46 -5.79
N TYR A 445 5.55 21.27 -6.27
CA TYR A 445 5.97 20.00 -5.66
C TYR A 445 7.49 19.87 -5.60
N ASP A 446 8.19 20.20 -6.68
CA ASP A 446 9.66 20.17 -6.74
C ASP A 446 10.28 21.28 -5.86
N LEU A 447 9.61 22.42 -5.68
CA LEU A 447 10.04 23.50 -4.78
C LEU A 447 9.91 23.09 -3.32
N PHE A 448 8.79 22.44 -2.98
CA PHE A 448 8.62 21.82 -1.67
C PHE A 448 9.74 20.81 -1.37
N LYS A 449 10.13 19.97 -2.34
CA LYS A 449 11.24 19.03 -2.15
C LYS A 449 12.57 19.72 -1.84
N HIS A 450 12.78 20.92 -2.36
CA HIS A 450 14.00 21.70 -2.15
C HIS A 450 14.00 22.42 -0.80
N GLU A 451 12.95 23.20 -0.53
CA GLU A 451 12.92 24.16 0.58
C GLU A 451 12.18 23.62 1.82
N GLY A 452 11.38 22.56 1.65
CA GLY A 452 10.58 21.96 2.73
C GLY A 452 9.34 22.77 3.13
N ASN A 453 9.00 23.83 2.40
CA ASN A 453 7.86 24.69 2.72
C ASN A 453 6.52 24.02 2.40
N SER A 454 5.82 23.58 3.44
CA SER A 454 4.59 22.82 3.29
C SER A 454 3.45 23.54 2.54
N ALA A 455 3.47 24.88 2.47
CA ALA A 455 2.48 25.65 1.73
C ALA A 455 2.57 25.41 0.21
N ASP A 456 3.76 25.14 -0.32
CA ASP A 456 3.97 24.86 -1.75
C ASP A 456 3.41 23.48 -2.13
N LEU A 457 3.52 22.50 -1.22
CA LEU A 457 2.92 21.17 -1.42
C LEU A 457 1.39 21.22 -1.35
N ASP A 458 0.83 21.98 -0.40
CA ASP A 458 -0.63 22.14 -0.32
C ASP A 458 -1.15 22.90 -1.56
N SER A 459 -0.42 23.90 -2.06
CA SER A 459 -0.71 24.58 -3.33
C SER A 459 -0.64 23.64 -4.54
N SER A 460 0.33 22.73 -4.59
CA SER A 460 0.42 21.69 -5.63
C SER A 460 -0.84 20.81 -5.68
N ILE A 461 -1.32 20.39 -4.51
CA ILE A 461 -2.54 19.56 -4.38
C ILE A 461 -3.76 20.33 -4.91
N GLU A 462 -3.95 21.57 -4.49
CA GLU A 462 -5.07 22.40 -4.96
C GLU A 462 -5.06 22.60 -6.48
N LEU A 463 -3.88 22.83 -7.07
CA LEU A 463 -3.74 22.99 -8.51
C LEU A 463 -4.02 21.69 -9.27
N HIS A 464 -3.58 20.54 -8.75
CA HIS A 464 -3.92 19.24 -9.33
C HIS A 464 -5.42 18.92 -9.23
N GLU A 465 -6.08 19.30 -8.14
CA GLU A 465 -7.53 19.20 -8.00
C GLU A 465 -8.27 20.07 -9.03
N LYS A 466 -7.85 21.34 -9.19
CA LYS A 466 -8.39 22.23 -10.24
C LYS A 466 -8.18 21.67 -11.64
N ALA A 467 -7.00 21.10 -11.93
CA ALA A 467 -6.71 20.45 -13.20
C ALA A 467 -7.59 19.21 -13.44
N LEU A 468 -7.96 18.48 -12.37
CA LEU A 468 -8.81 17.30 -12.46
C LEU A 468 -10.28 17.67 -12.71
N VAL A 469 -10.77 18.78 -12.17
CA VAL A 469 -12.12 19.31 -12.42
C VAL A 469 -12.33 19.62 -13.90
N LEU A 470 -11.30 20.17 -14.57
CA LEU A 470 -11.33 20.47 -16.01
C LEU A 470 -11.24 19.22 -16.91
N ARG A 471 -11.11 18.01 -16.35
CA ARG A 471 -10.97 16.74 -17.07
C ARG A 471 -12.00 15.72 -16.58
N PRO A 472 -13.31 15.90 -16.82
CA PRO A 472 -14.35 14.95 -16.43
C PRO A 472 -14.17 13.60 -17.16
N GLY A 473 -14.62 12.48 -16.56
CA GLY A 473 -14.62 11.19 -17.28
C GLY A 473 -15.54 11.27 -18.50
N PRO A 474 -15.12 10.88 -19.73
CA PRO A 474 -13.98 10.05 -20.13
C PRO A 474 -12.84 10.82 -20.84
N HIS A 475 -12.35 11.92 -20.27
CA HIS A 475 -11.25 12.71 -20.85
C HIS A 475 -9.93 11.92 -20.91
N GLN A 476 -9.27 11.90 -22.08
CA GLN A 476 -8.05 11.12 -22.34
C GLN A 476 -6.91 11.42 -21.36
N GLU A 477 -6.71 12.70 -21.00
CA GLU A 477 -5.65 13.12 -20.07
C GLU A 477 -6.04 13.05 -18.58
N ARG A 478 -7.25 12.57 -18.23
CA ARG A 478 -7.69 12.50 -16.83
C ARG A 478 -6.74 11.65 -15.98
N SER A 479 -6.26 10.53 -16.53
CA SER A 479 -5.34 9.63 -15.84
C SER A 479 -4.04 10.31 -15.40
N ALA A 480 -3.52 11.26 -16.18
CA ALA A 480 -2.30 12.00 -15.84
C ALA A 480 -2.52 12.99 -14.67
N SER A 481 -3.70 13.63 -14.59
CA SER A 481 -4.04 14.47 -13.43
C SER A 481 -4.19 13.65 -12.15
N LEU A 482 -4.81 12.47 -12.25
CA LEU A 482 -4.96 11.56 -11.12
C LEU A 482 -3.59 11.11 -10.59
N ASP A 483 -2.65 10.77 -11.48
CA ASP A 483 -1.29 10.38 -11.10
C ASP A 483 -0.54 11.52 -10.38
N GLY A 484 -0.65 12.76 -10.87
CA GLY A 484 0.01 13.93 -10.27
C GLY A 484 -0.56 14.30 -8.89
N LEU A 485 -1.89 14.24 -8.74
CA LEU A 485 -2.55 14.43 -7.45
C LEU A 485 -2.14 13.35 -6.45
N ALA A 486 -2.14 12.08 -6.88
CA ALA A 486 -1.73 10.95 -6.05
C ALA A 486 -0.27 11.08 -5.60
N ALA A 487 0.64 11.52 -6.47
CA ALA A 487 2.05 11.75 -6.13
C ALA A 487 2.24 12.87 -5.10
N SER A 488 1.48 13.97 -5.21
CA SER A 488 1.50 15.07 -4.24
C SER A 488 0.96 14.65 -2.88
N LEU A 489 -0.13 13.88 -2.86
CA LEU A 489 -0.70 13.29 -1.64
C LEU A 489 0.25 12.30 -0.97
N LEU A 490 0.88 11.41 -1.74
CA LEU A 490 1.90 10.48 -1.23
C LEU A 490 3.08 11.24 -0.59
N ARG A 491 3.57 12.32 -1.21
CA ARG A 491 4.64 13.14 -0.62
C ARG A 491 4.19 13.86 0.65
N ARG A 492 2.93 14.31 0.72
CA ARG A 492 2.37 14.91 1.94
C ARG A 492 2.26 13.86 3.05
N PHE A 493 1.93 12.62 2.70
CA PHE A 493 2.04 11.49 3.62
C PHE A 493 3.48 11.28 4.10
N GLU A 494 4.47 11.20 3.21
CA GLU A 494 5.87 10.97 3.59
C GLU A 494 6.43 12.04 4.53
N THR A 495 5.95 13.28 4.43
CA THR A 495 6.47 14.43 5.19
C THR A 495 5.67 14.79 6.44
N LYS A 496 4.33 14.73 6.38
CA LYS A 496 3.42 15.04 7.50
C LYS A 496 2.83 13.79 8.15
N GLY A 497 3.15 12.59 7.67
CA GLY A 497 2.61 11.30 8.15
C GLY A 497 1.17 11.01 7.73
N ARG A 498 0.57 11.82 6.85
CA ARG A 498 -0.87 11.82 6.47
C ARG A 498 -1.43 10.56 5.77
N VAL A 499 -1.63 9.46 6.49
CA VAL A 499 -2.27 8.19 6.09
C VAL A 499 -3.56 8.36 5.28
N ALA A 500 -4.44 9.31 5.62
CA ALA A 500 -5.62 9.58 4.79
C ALA A 500 -5.23 9.99 3.35
N ASP A 501 -4.13 10.73 3.20
CA ASP A 501 -3.57 11.08 1.89
C ASP A 501 -2.96 9.86 1.19
N LEU A 502 -2.38 8.92 1.93
CA LEU A 502 -1.86 7.67 1.39
C LEU A 502 -2.97 6.77 0.83
N ASP A 503 -4.05 6.56 1.60
CA ASP A 503 -5.20 5.77 1.14
C ASP A 503 -5.91 6.47 -0.04
N ARG A 504 -5.99 7.81 -0.03
CA ARG A 504 -6.50 8.58 -1.16
C ARG A 504 -5.60 8.45 -2.40
N ALA A 505 -4.28 8.49 -2.25
CA ALA A 505 -3.34 8.30 -3.35
C ALA A 505 -3.49 6.91 -4.00
N ILE A 506 -3.66 5.86 -3.19
CA ILE A 506 -3.93 4.49 -3.68
C ILE A 506 -5.24 4.45 -4.49
N GLN A 507 -6.30 5.09 -3.98
CA GLN A 507 -7.57 5.15 -4.70
C GLN A 507 -7.45 5.86 -6.05
N LEU A 508 -6.74 6.99 -6.08
CA LEU A 508 -6.50 7.76 -7.30
C LEU A 508 -5.65 7.00 -8.32
N TYR A 509 -4.60 6.29 -7.90
CA TYR A 509 -3.81 5.44 -8.79
C TYR A 509 -4.62 4.26 -9.35
N ARG A 510 -5.54 3.68 -8.57
CA ARG A 510 -6.46 2.64 -9.06
C ARG A 510 -7.46 3.18 -10.08
N GLU A 511 -8.00 4.39 -9.87
CA GLU A 511 -8.86 5.07 -10.84
C GLU A 511 -8.07 5.40 -12.12
N GLY A 512 -6.86 5.94 -12.01
CA GLY A 512 -6.00 6.22 -13.16
C GLY A 512 -5.69 4.96 -13.98
N LEU A 513 -5.46 3.84 -13.31
CA LEU A 513 -5.19 2.55 -13.94
C LEU A 513 -6.43 1.95 -14.63
N SER A 514 -7.64 2.16 -14.12
CA SER A 514 -8.88 1.64 -14.74
C SER A 514 -9.23 2.38 -16.03
N LEU A 515 -8.79 3.63 -16.17
CA LEU A 515 -8.95 4.43 -17.40
C LEU A 515 -7.96 4.07 -18.50
N ARG A 516 -6.89 3.31 -18.19
CA ARG A 516 -5.83 2.92 -19.15
C ARG A 516 -6.07 1.49 -19.62
N SER A 517 -6.43 1.30 -20.89
CA SER A 517 -6.60 -0.04 -21.48
C SER A 517 -5.31 -0.86 -21.42
N ALA A 518 -5.38 -2.19 -21.60
CA ALA A 518 -4.22 -3.08 -21.52
C ALA A 518 -3.06 -2.68 -22.47
N LEU A 519 -3.39 -2.04 -23.60
CA LEU A 519 -2.44 -1.58 -24.61
C LEU A 519 -2.02 -0.11 -24.43
N HIS A 520 -2.47 0.57 -23.37
CA HIS A 520 -2.16 1.98 -23.18
C HIS A 520 -0.67 2.19 -22.82
N PRO A 521 0.06 3.12 -23.50
CA PRO A 521 1.49 3.33 -23.27
C PRO A 521 1.90 3.60 -21.81
N ASP A 522 1.10 4.40 -21.09
CA ASP A 522 1.38 4.77 -19.70
C ASP A 522 0.87 3.77 -18.64
N ARG A 523 0.29 2.63 -19.05
CA ARG A 523 -0.25 1.64 -18.11
C ARG A 523 0.83 1.09 -17.18
N ALA A 524 2.00 0.79 -17.72
CA ALA A 524 3.13 0.29 -16.94
C ALA A 524 3.60 1.29 -15.87
N THR A 525 3.59 2.59 -16.20
CA THR A 525 3.92 3.67 -15.26
C THR A 525 2.91 3.74 -14.11
N SER A 526 1.60 3.62 -14.39
CA SER A 526 0.58 3.54 -13.32
C SER A 526 0.79 2.36 -12.39
N LEU A 527 1.09 1.18 -12.94
CA LEU A 527 1.34 -0.03 -12.14
C LEU A 527 2.52 0.18 -11.21
N MET A 528 3.62 0.76 -11.71
CA MET A 528 4.83 1.08 -10.95
C MET A 528 4.55 2.06 -9.80
N ASN A 529 3.77 3.12 -10.06
CA ASN A 529 3.43 4.13 -9.05
C ASN A 529 2.48 3.57 -7.98
N LEU A 530 1.48 2.78 -8.38
CA LEU A 530 0.59 2.08 -7.46
C LEU A 530 1.38 1.11 -6.56
N ALA A 531 2.30 0.33 -7.14
CA ALA A 531 3.16 -0.58 -6.40
C ALA A 531 4.06 0.15 -5.38
N SER A 532 4.62 1.31 -5.77
CA SER A 532 5.41 2.17 -4.87
C SER A 532 4.58 2.67 -3.69
N THR A 533 3.33 3.05 -3.95
CA THR A 533 2.41 3.57 -2.93
C THR A 533 1.95 2.47 -1.97
N LEU A 534 1.74 1.24 -2.46
CA LEU A 534 1.44 0.08 -1.62
C LEU A 534 2.64 -0.32 -0.75
N LEU A 535 3.87 -0.23 -1.28
CA LEU A 535 5.07 -0.41 -0.47
C LEU A 535 5.16 0.62 0.67
N ALA A 536 4.86 1.89 0.39
CA ALA A 536 4.82 2.93 1.42
C ALA A 536 3.76 2.64 2.51
N ARG A 537 2.62 2.04 2.13
CA ARG A 537 1.60 1.60 3.09
C ARG A 537 2.03 0.39 3.91
N PHE A 538 2.73 -0.56 3.29
CA PHE A 538 3.37 -1.66 4.00
C PHE A 538 4.39 -1.14 5.03
N ASP A 539 5.27 -0.22 4.65
CA ASP A 539 6.29 0.33 5.57
C ASP A 539 5.63 1.02 6.80
N GLU A 540 4.41 1.54 6.64
CA GLU A 540 3.65 2.18 7.72
C GLU A 540 2.83 1.20 8.59
N ARG A 541 2.15 0.23 7.97
CA ARG A 541 1.17 -0.66 8.66
C ARG A 541 1.69 -2.08 8.90
N GLY A 542 2.70 -2.51 8.16
CA GLY A 542 3.24 -3.87 8.18
C GLY A 542 2.28 -4.93 7.66
N ASP A 543 1.34 -4.56 6.78
CA ASP A 543 0.36 -5.48 6.15
C ASP A 543 1.02 -6.26 5.00
N ASP A 544 1.24 -7.56 5.20
CA ASP A 544 1.91 -8.42 4.23
C ASP A 544 1.16 -8.50 2.88
N ALA A 545 -0.16 -8.26 2.84
CA ALA A 545 -0.95 -8.27 1.60
C ALA A 545 -0.55 -7.13 0.65
N ASP A 546 -0.19 -5.96 1.19
CA ASP A 546 0.28 -4.82 0.38
C ASP A 546 1.65 -5.10 -0.23
N LEU A 547 2.51 -5.77 0.53
CA LEU A 547 3.85 -6.14 0.07
C LEU A 547 3.78 -7.16 -1.07
N ASP A 548 2.95 -8.20 -0.94
CA ASP A 548 2.76 -9.20 -1.99
C ASP A 548 2.08 -8.59 -3.23
N SER A 549 1.09 -7.70 -3.05
CA SER A 549 0.47 -6.94 -4.15
C SER A 549 1.46 -6.04 -4.89
N ALA A 550 2.38 -5.38 -4.18
CA ALA A 550 3.41 -4.56 -4.80
C ALA A 550 4.35 -5.39 -5.69
N VAL A 551 4.73 -6.60 -5.25
CA VAL A 551 5.54 -7.53 -6.07
C VAL A 551 4.82 -7.87 -7.38
N GLU A 552 3.54 -8.23 -7.32
CA GLU A 552 2.75 -8.59 -8.50
C GLU A 552 2.63 -7.42 -9.50
N LEU A 553 2.36 -6.22 -9.00
CA LEU A 553 2.24 -5.03 -9.85
C LEU A 553 3.56 -4.64 -10.52
N TYR A 554 4.69 -4.77 -9.81
CA TYR A 554 6.01 -4.55 -10.42
C TYR A 554 6.34 -5.60 -11.48
N ARG A 555 5.96 -6.87 -11.28
CA ARG A 555 6.14 -7.91 -12.30
C ARG A 555 5.28 -7.61 -13.54
N ALA A 556 4.01 -7.27 -13.35
CA ALA A 556 3.12 -6.87 -14.45
C ALA A 556 3.64 -5.64 -15.21
N CYS A 557 4.27 -4.69 -14.51
CA CYS A 557 4.95 -3.54 -15.12
C CYS A 557 6.13 -4.00 -16.01
N LEU A 558 6.96 -4.93 -15.53
CA LEU A 558 8.10 -5.46 -16.27
C LEU A 558 7.70 -6.34 -17.47
N ASP A 559 6.56 -7.03 -17.39
CA ASP A 559 6.01 -7.81 -18.51
C ASP A 559 5.58 -6.90 -19.66
N LEU A 560 5.00 -5.73 -19.36
CA LEU A 560 4.67 -4.72 -20.37
C LEU A 560 5.90 -4.08 -21.00
N TRP A 561 7.02 -3.99 -20.27
CA TRP A 561 8.29 -3.46 -20.75
C TRP A 561 9.28 -4.54 -21.16
N ALA A 562 8.86 -5.55 -21.93
CA ALA A 562 9.68 -6.72 -22.27
C ALA A 562 11.02 -6.42 -23.01
N GLY A 563 11.20 -5.23 -23.58
CA GLY A 563 12.41 -4.78 -24.29
C GLY A 563 13.22 -3.67 -23.59
N PRO A 564 14.28 -3.14 -24.22
CA PRO A 564 15.07 -2.03 -23.68
C PRO A 564 14.21 -0.76 -23.59
N HIS A 565 13.69 -0.47 -22.39
CA HIS A 565 12.83 0.68 -22.11
C HIS A 565 13.48 1.59 -21.07
N LEU A 566 13.37 2.92 -21.25
CA LEU A 566 14.04 3.93 -20.40
C LEU A 566 13.71 3.78 -18.90
N ASN A 567 12.49 3.36 -18.56
CA ASN A 567 12.04 3.22 -17.17
C ASN A 567 12.19 1.79 -16.60
N ARG A 568 12.67 0.81 -17.40
CA ARG A 568 12.77 -0.59 -16.97
C ARG A 568 13.73 -0.77 -15.80
N SER A 569 14.87 -0.08 -15.83
CA SER A 569 15.87 -0.10 -14.75
C SER A 569 15.31 0.38 -13.40
N SER A 570 14.41 1.37 -13.44
CA SER A 570 13.74 1.89 -12.24
C SER A 570 12.74 0.88 -11.66
N ALA A 571 11.94 0.22 -12.50
CA ALA A 571 11.04 -0.85 -12.06
C ALA A 571 11.79 -2.05 -11.48
N LEU A 572 12.93 -2.45 -12.08
CA LEU A 572 13.80 -3.51 -11.55
C LEU A 572 14.35 -3.15 -10.17
N ASN A 573 14.87 -1.94 -9.99
CA ASN A 573 15.35 -1.45 -8.70
C ASN A 573 14.25 -1.41 -7.64
N ASN A 574 13.04 -0.99 -8.01
CA ASN A 574 11.93 -0.92 -7.07
C ASN A 574 11.42 -2.32 -6.70
N LEU A 575 11.31 -3.24 -7.66
CA LEU A 575 10.97 -4.64 -7.39
C LEU A 575 12.00 -5.29 -6.45
N ALA A 576 13.29 -5.09 -6.69
CA ALA A 576 14.35 -5.57 -5.81
C ALA A 576 14.19 -5.03 -4.38
N THR A 577 13.74 -3.77 -4.22
CA THR A 577 13.47 -3.16 -2.91
C THR A 577 12.35 -3.89 -2.16
N VAL A 578 11.24 -4.16 -2.85
CA VAL A 578 10.09 -4.88 -2.28
C VAL A 578 10.51 -6.29 -1.87
N LEU A 579 11.26 -6.99 -2.72
CA LEU A 579 11.76 -8.34 -2.42
C LEU A 579 12.71 -8.36 -1.22
N MET A 580 13.60 -7.37 -1.10
CA MET A 580 14.46 -7.23 0.07
C MET A 580 13.67 -6.99 1.35
N ARG A 581 12.62 -6.16 1.31
CA ARG A 581 11.70 -5.95 2.46
C ARG A 581 10.97 -7.24 2.83
N ARG A 582 10.54 -8.00 1.83
CA ARG A 582 9.90 -9.31 2.04
C ARG A 582 10.84 -10.33 2.64
N PHE A 583 12.09 -10.36 2.22
CA PHE A 583 13.14 -11.16 2.86
C PHE A 583 13.38 -10.74 4.31
N GLU A 584 13.51 -9.44 4.61
CA GLU A 584 13.69 -8.95 5.98
C GLU A 584 12.53 -9.37 6.92
N ARG A 585 11.33 -9.55 6.35
CA ARG A 585 10.12 -9.95 7.08
C ARG A 585 9.92 -11.46 7.19
N LYS A 586 10.09 -12.21 6.09
CA LYS A 586 9.75 -13.64 5.97
C LYS A 586 10.99 -14.55 5.98
N ALA A 587 12.21 -13.99 5.98
CA ALA A 587 13.49 -14.70 5.87
C ALA A 587 13.61 -15.63 4.65
N ASN A 588 12.90 -15.31 3.55
CA ASN A 588 12.91 -16.10 2.32
C ASN A 588 14.13 -15.77 1.45
N LEU A 589 15.07 -16.71 1.31
CA LEU A 589 16.31 -16.51 0.56
C LEU A 589 16.09 -16.29 -0.95
N ASP A 590 15.07 -16.93 -1.53
CA ASP A 590 14.76 -16.80 -2.95
C ASP A 590 14.46 -15.34 -3.35
N ASP A 591 13.87 -14.57 -2.43
CA ASP A 591 13.57 -13.15 -2.65
C ASP A 591 14.84 -12.32 -2.70
N LEU A 592 15.83 -12.64 -1.85
CA LEU A 592 17.10 -11.95 -1.81
C LEU A 592 17.96 -12.28 -3.05
N ASP A 593 17.93 -13.53 -3.50
CA ASP A 593 18.58 -13.96 -4.74
C ASP A 593 17.98 -13.29 -5.97
N CYS A 594 16.65 -13.27 -6.04
CA CYS A 594 15.93 -12.59 -7.11
C CYS A 594 16.24 -11.08 -7.10
N ALA A 595 16.28 -10.43 -5.93
CA ALA A 595 16.64 -9.02 -5.82
C ALA A 595 18.08 -8.74 -6.33
N CYS A 596 19.04 -9.60 -6.01
CA CYS A 596 20.42 -9.48 -6.52
C CYS A 596 20.48 -9.61 -8.05
N SER A 597 19.75 -10.58 -8.62
CA SER A 597 19.67 -10.76 -10.07
C SER A 597 19.08 -9.53 -10.77
N LEU A 598 17.95 -9.02 -10.27
CA LEU A 598 17.26 -7.87 -10.86
C LEU A 598 18.11 -6.60 -10.81
N LEU A 599 18.87 -6.39 -9.74
CA LEU A 599 19.79 -5.25 -9.63
C LEU A 599 21.00 -5.38 -10.58
N LYS A 600 21.54 -6.59 -10.79
CA LYS A 600 22.57 -6.85 -11.81
C LYS A 600 22.04 -6.57 -13.21
N ASP A 601 20.84 -7.04 -13.53
CA ASP A 601 20.19 -6.81 -14.82
C ASP A 601 19.91 -5.33 -15.07
N ALA A 602 19.52 -4.58 -14.04
CA ALA A 602 19.31 -3.15 -14.14
C ALA A 602 20.62 -2.38 -14.36
N LEU A 603 21.72 -2.76 -13.69
CA LEU A 603 23.04 -2.16 -13.89
C LEU A 603 23.63 -2.45 -15.28
N ALA A 604 23.34 -3.61 -15.86
CA ALA A 604 23.77 -3.96 -17.21
C ALA A 604 23.09 -3.11 -18.30
N GLN A 605 21.91 -2.56 -18.02
CA GLN A 605 21.15 -1.71 -18.94
C GLN A 605 21.54 -0.23 -18.90
N LEU A 606 22.28 0.21 -17.87
CA LEU A 606 22.66 1.61 -17.69
C LEU A 606 24.06 1.91 -18.24
N ALA A 607 24.20 3.04 -18.93
CA ALA A 607 25.50 3.56 -19.34
C ALA A 607 26.42 3.83 -18.12
N PRO A 608 27.76 3.74 -18.25
CA PRO A 608 28.70 3.89 -17.13
C PRO A 608 28.58 5.21 -16.36
N LEU A 609 28.22 6.31 -17.04
CA LEU A 609 28.07 7.64 -16.43
C LEU A 609 26.61 7.98 -16.06
N HIS A 610 25.69 7.01 -16.12
CA HIS A 610 24.29 7.27 -15.85
C HIS A 610 24.07 7.64 -14.37
N PRO A 611 23.37 8.74 -14.04
CA PRO A 611 23.22 9.23 -12.66
C PRO A 611 22.65 8.21 -11.67
N ALA A 612 21.71 7.37 -12.11
CA ALA A 612 21.10 6.34 -11.25
C ALA A 612 22.07 5.20 -10.85
N ARG A 613 23.19 5.03 -11.56
CA ARG A 613 24.12 3.90 -11.39
C ARG A 613 24.69 3.82 -9.97
N SER A 614 25.04 4.96 -9.37
CA SER A 614 25.57 5.01 -8.00
C SER A 614 24.60 4.42 -6.96
N SER A 615 23.31 4.72 -7.09
CA SER A 615 22.26 4.23 -6.19
C SER A 615 22.00 2.73 -6.35
N LEU A 616 22.00 2.23 -7.60
CA LEU A 616 21.85 0.80 -7.88
C LEU A 616 23.05 -0.01 -7.40
N SER A 617 24.28 0.46 -7.63
CA SER A 617 25.50 -0.20 -7.16
C SER A 617 25.54 -0.25 -5.62
N ALA A 618 25.15 0.82 -4.93
CA ALA A 618 25.05 0.82 -3.47
C ALA A 618 24.03 -0.21 -2.94
N LYS A 619 22.87 -0.30 -3.60
CA LYS A 619 21.79 -1.22 -3.21
C LYS A 619 22.16 -2.68 -3.49
N LEU A 620 22.77 -2.98 -4.64
CA LEU A 620 23.30 -4.31 -4.95
C LEU A 620 24.37 -4.72 -3.94
N GLY A 621 25.27 -3.80 -3.60
CA GLY A 621 26.28 -4.00 -2.56
C GLY A 621 25.67 -4.40 -1.22
N TYR A 622 24.62 -3.70 -0.77
CA TYR A 622 23.90 -4.04 0.45
C TYR A 622 23.22 -5.43 0.36
N ALA A 623 22.54 -5.74 -0.74
CA ALA A 623 21.86 -7.02 -0.93
C ALA A 623 22.84 -8.21 -0.88
N LEU A 624 23.98 -8.10 -1.58
CA LEU A 624 25.04 -9.12 -1.56
C LEU A 624 25.67 -9.28 -0.17
N CYS A 625 25.87 -8.19 0.56
CA CYS A 625 26.38 -8.26 1.94
C CYS A 625 25.40 -9.02 2.87
N ARG A 626 24.08 -8.82 2.69
CA ARG A 626 23.05 -9.56 3.45
C ARG A 626 23.02 -11.03 3.07
N ARG A 627 23.19 -11.34 1.77
CA ARG A 627 23.23 -12.72 1.28
C ARG A 627 24.43 -13.49 1.81
N TYR A 628 25.61 -12.87 1.81
CA TYR A 628 26.82 -13.43 2.43
C TYR A 628 26.60 -13.77 3.91
N GLY A 629 25.88 -12.93 4.67
CA GLY A 629 25.59 -13.17 6.08
C GLY A 629 24.82 -14.46 6.36
N ILE A 630 24.18 -15.05 5.35
CA ILE A 630 23.42 -16.31 5.48
C ILE A 630 24.10 -17.45 4.72
N ALA A 631 24.44 -17.25 3.44
CA ALA A 631 24.99 -18.29 2.57
C ALA A 631 26.50 -18.49 2.74
N HIS A 632 27.20 -17.49 3.30
CA HIS A 632 28.66 -17.47 3.50
C HIS A 632 29.51 -17.66 2.22
N GLU A 633 28.97 -17.33 1.04
CA GLU A 633 29.69 -17.40 -0.23
C GLU A 633 30.72 -16.28 -0.40
N ALA A 634 32.01 -16.60 -0.43
CA ALA A 634 33.08 -15.59 -0.50
C ALA A 634 33.01 -14.65 -1.73
N SER A 635 32.41 -15.10 -2.84
CA SER A 635 32.18 -14.24 -4.02
C SER A 635 31.25 -13.07 -3.73
N ASP A 636 30.24 -13.25 -2.86
CA ASP A 636 29.24 -12.22 -2.58
C ASP A 636 29.82 -11.03 -1.82
N ILE A 637 30.70 -11.29 -0.86
CA ILE A 637 31.30 -10.20 -0.08
C ILE A 637 32.30 -9.40 -0.92
N GLU A 638 33.04 -10.05 -1.82
CA GLU A 638 33.95 -9.37 -2.73
C GLU A 638 33.20 -8.57 -3.81
N GLU A 639 32.12 -9.12 -4.39
CA GLU A 639 31.25 -8.36 -5.29
C GLU A 639 30.57 -7.18 -4.57
N SER A 640 30.12 -7.37 -3.33
CA SER A 640 29.53 -6.31 -2.50
C SER A 640 30.49 -5.13 -2.36
N ILE A 641 31.74 -5.39 -1.97
CA ILE A 641 32.78 -4.37 -1.82
C ILE A 641 33.07 -3.68 -3.15
N LYS A 642 33.13 -4.42 -4.27
CA LYS A 642 33.34 -3.86 -5.60
C LYS A 642 32.25 -2.84 -5.97
N TYR A 643 30.97 -3.20 -5.85
CA TYR A 643 29.86 -2.30 -6.20
C TYR A 643 29.73 -1.12 -5.23
N LEU A 644 30.06 -1.30 -3.95
CA LEU A 644 30.06 -0.19 -2.98
C LEU A 644 31.18 0.82 -3.25
N ARG A 645 32.35 0.37 -3.73
CA ARG A 645 33.41 1.28 -4.20
C ARG A 645 33.00 2.04 -5.45
N GLU A 646 32.43 1.36 -6.43
CA GLU A 646 31.87 2.03 -7.63
C GLU A 646 30.83 3.10 -7.24
N ALA A 647 29.94 2.79 -6.28
CA ALA A 647 28.96 3.75 -5.80
C ALA A 647 29.63 4.99 -5.18
N LEU A 648 30.71 4.84 -4.42
CA LEU A 648 31.45 5.94 -3.81
C LEU A 648 32.26 6.77 -4.82
N ASP A 649 32.81 6.13 -5.85
CA ASP A 649 33.53 6.82 -6.93
C ASP A 649 32.59 7.76 -7.70
N LEU A 650 31.31 7.37 -7.83
CA LEU A 650 30.25 8.16 -8.46
C LEU A 650 29.59 9.19 -7.50
N GLN A 651 29.99 9.24 -6.22
CA GLN A 651 29.39 10.10 -5.19
C GLN A 651 30.44 11.05 -4.59
N PRO A 652 30.62 12.27 -5.12
CA PRO A 652 31.59 13.23 -4.59
C PRO A 652 31.31 13.64 -3.13
N SER A 653 32.29 14.26 -2.48
CA SER A 653 32.17 14.77 -1.10
C SER A 653 31.02 15.78 -1.00
N GLY A 654 30.01 15.47 -0.18
CA GLY A 654 28.77 16.24 -0.02
C GLY A 654 27.53 15.60 -0.66
N HIS A 655 27.66 14.50 -1.41
CA HIS A 655 26.51 13.80 -1.98
C HIS A 655 25.60 13.20 -0.86
N PRO A 656 24.26 13.42 -0.89
CA PRO A 656 23.36 13.01 0.20
C PRO A 656 23.39 11.51 0.55
N LEU A 657 23.61 10.65 -0.45
CA LEU A 657 23.66 9.19 -0.26
C LEU A 657 25.02 8.66 0.19
N ARG A 658 26.07 9.51 0.22
CA ARG A 658 27.45 9.08 0.47
C ARG A 658 27.62 8.48 1.87
N SER A 659 26.98 9.07 2.88
CA SER A 659 27.04 8.53 4.26
C SER A 659 26.54 7.09 4.32
N ASN A 660 25.45 6.77 3.63
CA ASN A 660 24.88 5.43 3.61
C ASN A 660 25.79 4.44 2.87
N SER A 661 26.34 4.83 1.71
CA SER A 661 27.29 3.99 0.97
C SER A 661 28.57 3.70 1.77
N LEU A 662 29.10 4.69 2.50
CA LEU A 662 30.24 4.52 3.41
C LEU A 662 29.91 3.55 4.56
N HIS A 663 28.73 3.70 5.17
CA HIS A 663 28.25 2.81 6.22
C HIS A 663 28.15 1.36 5.74
N ILE A 664 27.52 1.15 4.58
CA ILE A 664 27.32 -0.19 4.01
C ILE A 664 28.67 -0.81 3.62
N LEU A 665 29.60 -0.04 3.07
CA LEU A 665 30.96 -0.49 2.78
C LEU A 665 31.71 -0.89 4.06
N ALA A 666 31.61 -0.07 5.11
CA ALA A 666 32.22 -0.39 6.41
C ALA A 666 31.64 -1.68 7.00
N ASN A 667 30.33 -1.92 6.87
CA ASN A 667 29.70 -3.19 7.27
C ASN A 667 30.25 -4.37 6.46
N ALA A 668 30.33 -4.26 5.13
CA ALA A 668 30.84 -5.32 4.27
C ALA A 668 32.31 -5.67 4.59
N LEU A 669 33.16 -4.65 4.76
CA LEU A 669 34.56 -4.84 5.17
C LEU A 669 34.67 -5.42 6.60
N ALA A 670 33.83 -4.97 7.54
CA ALA A 670 33.79 -5.50 8.90
C ALA A 670 33.43 -7.00 8.96
N VAL A 671 32.53 -7.42 8.08
CA VAL A 671 32.11 -8.83 7.94
C VAL A 671 33.24 -9.68 7.34
N ARG A 672 33.94 -9.17 6.32
CA ARG A 672 35.09 -9.84 5.70
C ARG A 672 36.32 -9.92 6.60
N PHE A 673 36.49 -8.93 7.47
CA PHE A 673 37.71 -8.65 8.23
C PHE A 673 38.42 -9.88 8.81
N GLN A 674 39.68 -10.10 8.38
CA GLN A 674 40.52 -11.25 8.74
C GLN A 674 41.63 -10.92 9.77
N ASN A 675 41.38 -9.97 10.69
CA ASN A 675 42.30 -9.59 11.78
C ASN A 675 43.62 -8.93 11.33
N ASN A 676 43.56 -7.88 10.52
CA ASN A 676 44.71 -7.00 10.21
C ASN A 676 44.51 -5.58 10.78
N LYS A 677 45.50 -5.06 11.52
CA LYS A 677 45.44 -3.71 12.13
C LYS A 677 45.17 -2.58 11.11
N ALA A 678 45.76 -2.62 9.93
CA ALA A 678 45.58 -1.57 8.91
C ALA A 678 44.14 -1.53 8.35
N GLU A 679 43.55 -2.71 8.14
CA GLU A 679 42.17 -2.83 7.68
C GLU A 679 41.18 -2.43 8.80
N PHE A 680 41.50 -2.71 10.06
CA PHE A 680 40.70 -2.29 11.21
C PHE A 680 40.60 -0.75 11.32
N GLU A 681 41.71 -0.04 11.17
CA GLU A 681 41.72 1.43 11.17
C GLU A 681 40.95 2.00 9.98
N THR A 682 41.07 1.36 8.81
CA THR A 682 40.32 1.74 7.60
C THR A 682 38.81 1.62 7.83
N ILE A 683 38.34 0.49 8.35
CA ILE A 683 36.91 0.26 8.64
C ILE A 683 36.40 1.25 9.69
N SER A 684 37.18 1.46 10.76
CA SER A 684 36.84 2.42 11.82
C SER A 684 36.74 3.85 11.27
N SER A 685 37.63 4.25 10.37
CA SER A 685 37.59 5.55 9.70
C SER A 685 36.34 5.70 8.84
N LEU A 686 35.96 4.69 8.06
CA LEU A 686 34.76 4.73 7.20
C LEU A 686 33.48 4.90 8.01
N TYR A 687 33.34 4.20 9.14
CA TYR A 687 32.22 4.40 10.06
C TYR A 687 32.20 5.80 10.65
N ARG A 688 33.35 6.34 11.08
CA ARG A 688 33.45 7.70 11.64
C ARG A 688 33.11 8.76 10.58
N GLU A 689 33.56 8.59 9.34
CA GLU A 689 33.21 9.47 8.22
C GLU A 689 31.70 9.44 7.94
N SER A 690 31.09 8.25 7.91
CA SER A 690 29.64 8.12 7.77
C SER A 690 28.87 8.85 8.89
N VAL A 691 29.29 8.70 10.14
CA VAL A 691 28.69 9.41 11.29
C VAL A 691 28.90 10.93 11.18
N ALA A 692 30.07 11.38 10.74
CA ALA A 692 30.37 12.81 10.58
C ALA A 692 29.49 13.47 9.50
N LEU A 693 29.16 12.74 8.43
CA LEU A 693 28.25 13.21 7.38
C LEU A 693 26.77 13.22 7.80
N CYS A 694 26.42 12.62 8.94
CA CYS A 694 25.07 12.61 9.52
C CYS A 694 25.05 13.42 10.83
N PRO A 695 24.93 14.76 10.80
CA PRO A 695 24.93 15.60 12.00
C PRO A 695 23.75 15.28 12.95
N ALA A 696 23.79 15.80 14.17
CA ALA A 696 22.87 15.47 15.27
C ALA A 696 21.34 15.73 15.07
N PRO A 697 20.85 16.42 14.02
CA PRO A 697 19.42 16.37 13.72
C PRO A 697 19.03 15.21 12.76
N HIS A 698 19.99 14.49 12.18
CA HIS A 698 19.74 13.51 11.12
C HIS A 698 19.21 12.17 11.67
N PRO A 699 18.03 11.67 11.25
CA PRO A 699 17.42 10.47 11.82
C PRO A 699 18.25 9.20 11.62
N ASP A 700 19.02 9.12 10.52
CA ASP A 700 19.86 7.95 10.21
C ASP A 700 21.20 7.89 10.95
N ARG A 701 21.52 8.84 11.83
CA ARG A 701 22.77 8.85 12.60
C ARG A 701 22.91 7.64 13.54
N GLY A 702 21.81 7.13 14.09
CA GLY A 702 21.84 6.08 15.10
C GLY A 702 22.35 4.71 14.60
N GLY A 703 22.07 4.35 13.34
CA GLY A 703 22.49 3.06 12.77
C GLY A 703 24.02 2.92 12.66
N PRO A 704 24.71 3.88 12.01
CA PRO A 704 26.16 3.92 11.94
C PRO A 704 26.84 3.93 13.32
N LEU A 705 26.29 4.64 14.32
CA LEU A 705 26.83 4.65 15.69
C LEU A 705 26.81 3.25 16.33
N VAL A 706 25.68 2.54 16.25
CA VAL A 706 25.56 1.19 16.82
C VAL A 706 26.52 0.22 16.14
N ASN A 707 26.59 0.23 14.81
CA ASN A 707 27.46 -0.69 14.07
C ASN A 707 28.95 -0.41 14.30
N LEU A 708 29.34 0.86 14.41
CA LEU A 708 30.69 1.25 14.80
C LEU A 708 31.04 0.67 16.18
N ALA A 709 30.18 0.87 17.17
CA ALA A 709 30.44 0.37 18.51
C ALA A 709 30.51 -1.16 18.58
N LEU A 710 29.60 -1.86 17.89
CA LEU A 710 29.63 -3.32 17.81
C LEU A 710 30.88 -3.84 17.10
N PHE A 711 31.35 -3.16 16.05
CA PHE A 711 32.60 -3.49 15.38
C PHE A 711 33.80 -3.36 16.33
N LEU A 712 33.86 -2.28 17.11
CA LEU A 712 34.90 -2.05 18.12
C LEU A 712 34.86 -3.12 19.23
N ILE A 713 33.67 -3.48 19.74
CA ILE A 713 33.49 -4.48 20.80
C ILE A 713 33.87 -5.89 20.33
N ARG A 714 33.41 -6.33 19.16
CA ARG A 714 33.64 -7.70 18.66
C ARG A 714 35.12 -8.01 18.40
N ARG A 715 35.95 -6.98 18.22
CA ARG A 715 37.37 -7.12 17.87
C ARG A 715 38.31 -6.57 18.94
N HIS A 716 37.85 -6.55 20.19
CA HIS A 716 38.57 -6.13 21.40
C HIS A 716 39.97 -6.77 21.59
N GLY A 717 40.26 -7.91 20.95
CA GLY A 717 41.63 -8.46 20.91
C GLY A 717 42.68 -7.54 20.27
N HIS A 718 42.26 -6.52 19.50
CA HIS A 718 43.13 -5.55 18.82
C HIS A 718 42.93 -4.09 19.28
N PHE A 719 41.96 -3.81 20.16
CA PHE A 719 41.65 -2.47 20.65
C PHE A 719 41.71 -2.45 22.19
N PRO A 720 42.56 -1.62 22.80
CA PRO A 720 42.85 -1.71 24.24
C PRO A 720 41.77 -1.11 25.16
N ASP A 721 40.75 -0.41 24.63
CA ASP A 721 39.77 0.29 25.47
C ASP A 721 38.29 0.04 25.06
N PRO A 722 37.55 -0.85 25.76
CA PRO A 722 36.12 -1.07 25.55
C PRO A 722 35.28 0.17 25.93
N HIS A 723 35.84 1.09 26.73
CA HIS A 723 35.14 2.26 27.22
C HIS A 723 34.66 3.15 26.09
N ALA A 724 35.51 3.41 25.08
CA ALA A 724 35.14 4.22 23.92
C ALA A 724 33.93 3.66 23.16
N ALA A 725 33.83 2.33 23.02
CA ALA A 725 32.70 1.70 22.36
C ALA A 725 31.41 1.80 23.17
N PHE A 726 31.50 1.66 24.50
CA PHE A 726 30.34 1.85 25.39
C PHE A 726 29.87 3.31 25.45
N GLN A 727 30.77 4.29 25.33
CA GLN A 727 30.38 5.70 25.18
C GLN A 727 29.61 5.94 23.88
N ILE A 728 30.01 5.32 22.76
CA ILE A 728 29.29 5.41 21.49
C ILE A 728 27.90 4.76 21.60
N LEU A 729 27.76 3.61 22.26
CA LEU A 729 26.45 2.99 22.49
C LEU A 729 25.57 3.83 23.41
N ARG A 730 26.15 4.47 24.43
CA ARG A 730 25.46 5.43 25.29
C ARG A 730 24.96 6.63 24.50
N GLU A 731 25.79 7.21 23.61
CA GLU A 731 25.37 8.27 22.67
C GLU A 731 24.19 7.79 21.80
N ALA A 732 24.30 6.60 21.20
CA ALA A 732 23.24 6.04 20.36
C ALA A 732 21.92 5.80 21.12
N ALA A 733 21.99 5.33 22.38
CA ALA A 733 20.82 5.14 23.24
C ALA A 733 20.17 6.47 23.68
N ALA A 734 20.98 7.52 23.89
CA ALA A 734 20.51 8.85 24.27
C ALA A 734 20.02 9.69 23.07
N TYR A 735 20.35 9.29 21.84
CA TYR A 735 20.10 10.09 20.64
C TYR A 735 18.60 10.19 20.29
N LYS A 736 17.99 11.33 20.66
CA LYS A 736 16.55 11.61 20.45
C LYS A 736 16.11 11.64 18.97
N GLY A 737 17.04 11.85 18.03
CA GLY A 737 16.75 11.81 16.59
C GLY A 737 16.53 10.41 16.03
N SER A 738 16.87 9.35 16.79
CA SER A 738 16.58 7.96 16.42
C SER A 738 15.30 7.44 17.03
N SER A 739 14.67 6.47 16.37
CA SER A 739 13.47 5.82 16.89
C SER A 739 13.73 5.17 18.26
N ILE A 740 12.69 5.13 19.09
CA ILE A 740 12.74 4.55 20.45
C ILE A 740 13.22 3.10 20.40
N TYR A 741 12.79 2.34 19.39
CA TYR A 741 13.26 0.97 19.16
C TYR A 741 14.77 0.90 18.88
N ARG A 742 15.33 1.79 18.03
CA ARG A 742 16.78 1.82 17.77
C ARG A 742 17.58 2.22 19.01
N ARG A 743 17.07 3.15 19.81
CA ARG A 743 17.67 3.56 21.09
C ARG A 743 17.69 2.40 22.09
N PHE A 744 16.60 1.65 22.19
CA PHE A 744 16.52 0.45 23.02
C PHE A 744 17.46 -0.67 22.56
N GLN A 745 17.57 -0.88 21.25
CA GLN A 745 18.56 -1.82 20.70
C GLN A 745 19.98 -1.41 21.10
N ALA A 746 20.32 -0.13 21.01
CA ALA A 746 21.61 0.39 21.44
C ALA A 746 21.87 0.15 22.94
N SER A 747 20.90 0.47 23.81
CA SER A 747 21.04 0.25 25.26
C SER A 747 21.12 -1.24 25.62
N ARG A 748 20.45 -2.11 24.88
CA ARG A 748 20.53 -3.57 25.06
C ARG A 748 21.89 -4.12 24.66
N PHE A 749 22.40 -3.72 23.49
CA PHE A 749 23.76 -4.11 23.08
C PHE A 749 24.80 -3.61 24.09
N TRP A 750 24.61 -2.39 24.60
CA TRP A 750 25.43 -1.83 25.65
C TRP A 750 25.39 -2.70 26.91
N ALA A 751 24.19 -3.02 27.41
CA ALA A 751 24.01 -3.81 28.63
C ALA A 751 24.61 -5.21 28.49
N ALA A 752 24.27 -5.94 27.43
CA ALA A 752 24.75 -7.31 27.21
C ALA A 752 26.28 -7.40 27.12
N HIS A 753 26.92 -6.47 26.40
CA HIS A 753 28.38 -6.46 26.26
C HIS A 753 29.09 -5.92 27.50
N ALA A 754 28.55 -4.87 28.15
CA ALA A 754 29.10 -4.34 29.39
C ALA A 754 29.02 -5.38 30.52
N ASP A 755 27.91 -6.14 30.60
CA ASP A 755 27.72 -7.19 31.61
C ASP A 755 28.72 -8.35 31.41
N ARG A 756 28.85 -8.84 30.17
CA ARG A 756 29.81 -9.89 29.81
C ARG A 756 31.25 -9.47 30.12
N MET A 757 31.59 -8.20 29.92
CA MET A 757 32.92 -7.64 30.19
C MET A 757 33.10 -7.13 31.63
N ARG A 758 32.06 -7.21 32.47
CA ARG A 758 32.04 -6.69 33.85
C ARG A 758 32.45 -5.21 33.94
N HIS A 759 31.98 -4.39 32.99
CA HIS A 759 32.28 -2.96 32.92
C HIS A 759 31.36 -2.16 33.86
N ASP A 760 31.89 -1.11 34.50
CA ASP A 760 31.20 -0.31 35.53
C ASP A 760 29.89 0.34 35.05
N SER A 761 29.78 0.60 33.74
CA SER A 761 28.61 1.23 33.15
C SER A 761 27.41 0.29 32.93
N VAL A 762 27.48 -0.97 33.39
CA VAL A 762 26.47 -2.01 33.12
C VAL A 762 25.10 -1.65 33.72
N LEU A 763 25.07 -1.11 34.93
CA LEU A 763 23.81 -0.73 35.58
C LEU A 763 23.13 0.46 34.87
N ASP A 764 23.91 1.44 34.40
CA ASP A 764 23.38 2.54 33.59
C ASP A 764 22.75 2.03 32.28
N ALA A 765 23.38 1.02 31.67
CA ALA A 765 22.90 0.41 30.43
C ALA A 765 21.56 -0.31 30.62
N TYR A 766 21.46 -1.16 31.66
CA TYR A 766 20.20 -1.84 32.01
C TYR A 766 19.12 -0.85 32.41
N THR A 767 19.45 0.19 33.19
CA THR A 767 18.51 1.26 33.57
C THR A 767 17.94 1.93 32.33
N THR A 768 18.80 2.34 31.40
CA THR A 768 18.39 2.98 30.13
C THR A 768 17.48 2.05 29.32
N ALA A 769 17.80 0.76 29.24
CA ALA A 769 16.99 -0.21 28.51
C ALA A 769 15.60 -0.40 29.14
N ILE A 770 15.53 -0.53 30.46
CA ILE A 770 14.28 -0.72 31.21
C ILE A 770 13.39 0.53 31.13
N GLU A 771 13.96 1.74 31.16
CA GLU A 771 13.19 2.99 31.00
C GLU A 771 12.62 3.19 29.59
N LEU A 772 13.27 2.60 28.56
CA LEU A 772 12.80 2.65 27.17
C LEU A 772 11.71 1.61 26.88
N LEU A 773 11.68 0.47 27.57
CA LEU A 773 10.72 -0.62 27.32
C LEU A 773 9.25 -0.18 27.28
N PRO A 774 8.71 0.56 28.28
CA PRO A 774 7.33 1.04 28.24
C PRO A 774 7.05 1.96 27.04
N GLN A 775 8.06 2.70 26.57
CA GLN A 775 7.92 3.62 25.44
C GLN A 775 7.88 2.91 24.08
N ILE A 776 8.49 1.72 23.96
CA ILE A 776 8.39 0.91 22.73
C ILE A 776 7.05 0.16 22.70
N ALA A 777 6.58 -0.29 23.86
CA ALA A 777 5.24 -0.87 24.04
C ALA A 777 4.16 0.21 24.27
N PHE A 778 4.30 1.36 23.61
CA PHE A 778 3.47 2.55 23.83
C PHE A 778 1.97 2.30 23.55
N LEU A 779 1.13 2.98 24.34
CA LEU A 779 -0.33 2.85 24.41
C LEU A 779 -1.09 3.04 23.10
N GLY A 780 -0.54 3.81 22.15
CA GLY A 780 -1.16 4.02 20.85
C GLY A 780 -1.06 2.81 19.91
N LEU A 781 -0.22 1.83 20.22
CA LEU A 781 -0.21 0.57 19.49
C LEU A 781 -1.39 -0.30 19.95
N ASP A 782 -2.02 -1.00 19.01
CA ASP A 782 -3.00 -2.02 19.36
C ASP A 782 -2.38 -3.11 20.26
N VAL A 783 -3.22 -3.80 21.03
CA VAL A 783 -2.77 -4.79 22.03
C VAL A 783 -1.91 -5.89 21.39
N SER A 784 -2.20 -6.28 20.15
CA SER A 784 -1.43 -7.31 19.43
C SER A 784 -0.06 -6.78 19.00
N SER A 785 0.02 -5.55 18.50
CA SER A 785 1.29 -4.91 18.14
C SER A 785 2.20 -4.67 19.34
N ARG A 786 1.66 -4.23 20.48
CA ARG A 786 2.43 -4.11 21.74
C ARG A 786 2.99 -5.47 22.18
N ARG A 787 2.14 -6.51 22.15
CA ARG A 787 2.57 -7.87 22.49
C ARG A 787 3.70 -8.34 21.56
N LYS A 788 3.60 -8.13 20.24
CA LYS A 788 4.68 -8.50 19.30
C LYS A 788 6.02 -7.84 19.65
N VAL A 789 6.00 -6.57 20.05
CA VAL A 789 7.21 -5.83 20.46
C VAL A 789 7.82 -6.42 21.74
N LEU A 790 7.00 -6.72 22.76
CA LEU A 790 7.45 -7.25 24.05
C LEU A 790 7.85 -8.74 23.98
N VAL A 791 7.21 -9.52 23.12
CA VAL A 791 7.51 -10.95 22.85
C VAL A 791 8.74 -11.09 21.94
N SER A 792 9.17 -10.02 21.26
CA SER A 792 10.33 -10.11 20.38
C SER A 792 11.56 -10.62 21.13
N SER A 793 12.40 -11.39 20.43
CA SER A 793 13.71 -11.84 20.95
C SER A 793 14.61 -10.69 21.41
N SER A 794 14.24 -9.44 21.06
CA SER A 794 14.93 -8.26 21.54
C SER A 794 14.58 -7.79 22.94
N SER A 795 13.39 -8.09 23.45
CA SER A 795 12.91 -7.58 24.75
C SER A 795 12.90 -8.66 25.84
N TYR A 796 12.90 -9.94 25.45
CA TYR A 796 12.84 -11.08 26.37
C TYR A 796 14.05 -11.12 27.33
N GLY A 797 13.79 -11.35 28.62
CA GLY A 797 14.80 -11.66 29.63
C GLY A 797 15.59 -10.46 30.19
N ILE A 798 15.44 -9.27 29.63
CA ILE A 798 16.27 -8.11 30.00
C ILE A 798 16.10 -7.67 31.47
N ALA A 799 14.89 -7.81 32.03
CA ALA A 799 14.63 -7.53 33.44
C ALA A 799 15.32 -8.54 34.36
N SER A 800 15.25 -9.83 34.01
CA SER A 800 15.88 -10.92 34.75
C SER A 800 17.41 -10.83 34.72
N ASP A 801 17.98 -10.43 33.58
CA ASP A 801 19.42 -10.18 33.42
C ASP A 801 19.88 -8.96 34.23
N ALA A 802 19.14 -7.84 34.16
CA ALA A 802 19.41 -6.65 34.96
C ALA A 802 19.38 -6.95 36.46
N ALA A 803 18.42 -7.76 36.89
CA ALA A 803 18.29 -8.19 38.29
C ALA A 803 19.44 -9.10 38.72
N ALA A 804 19.81 -10.08 37.90
CA ALA A 804 20.97 -10.94 38.17
C ALA A 804 22.28 -10.11 38.25
N CYS A 805 22.43 -9.11 37.38
CA CYS A 805 23.55 -8.18 37.45
C CYS A 805 23.58 -7.39 38.77
N SER A 806 22.43 -6.88 39.21
CA SER A 806 22.31 -6.13 40.47
C SER A 806 22.58 -7.01 41.69
N ILE A 807 22.06 -8.25 41.70
CA ILE A 807 22.33 -9.25 42.75
C ILE A 807 23.83 -9.52 42.86
N ARG A 808 24.54 -9.69 41.74
CA ARG A 808 25.98 -9.91 41.72
C ARG A 808 26.77 -8.71 42.27
N LEU A 809 26.24 -7.50 42.12
CA LEU A 809 26.79 -6.28 42.69
C LEU A 809 26.31 -6.01 44.15
N ASN A 810 25.57 -6.95 44.75
CA ASN A 810 24.95 -6.86 46.08
C ASN A 810 23.94 -5.72 46.24
N ASP A 811 23.33 -5.24 45.16
CA ASP A 811 22.23 -4.28 45.19
C ASP A 811 20.88 -4.99 44.97
N PHE A 812 20.38 -5.60 46.04
CA PHE A 812 19.15 -6.38 46.00
C PHE A 812 17.89 -5.52 45.86
N ALA A 813 17.91 -4.28 46.36
CA ALA A 813 16.81 -3.33 46.20
C ALA A 813 16.65 -2.96 44.71
N LYS A 814 17.75 -2.64 44.03
CA LYS A 814 17.74 -2.37 42.58
C LYS A 814 17.30 -3.58 41.77
N ALA A 815 17.67 -4.80 42.19
CA ALA A 815 17.19 -6.02 41.54
C ALA A 815 15.65 -6.13 41.59
N VAL A 816 15.03 -5.79 42.73
CA VAL A 816 13.57 -5.74 42.86
C VAL A 816 12.97 -4.66 41.95
N GLU A 817 13.57 -3.47 41.91
CA GLU A 817 13.11 -2.37 41.02
C GLU A 817 13.15 -2.77 39.54
N PHE A 818 14.21 -3.44 39.09
CA PHE A 818 14.33 -3.91 37.70
C PHE A 818 13.31 -5.00 37.37
N LEU A 819 13.10 -5.97 38.26
CA LEU A 819 12.09 -7.01 38.06
C LEU A 819 10.67 -6.45 38.10
N GLU A 820 10.41 -5.41 38.88
CA GLU A 820 9.13 -4.73 38.81
C GLU A 820 9.02 -3.98 37.47
N ALA A 821 9.93 -3.06 37.17
CA ALA A 821 9.80 -2.16 36.02
C ALA A 821 9.86 -2.84 34.64
N GLY A 822 10.56 -3.97 34.53
CA GLY A 822 10.77 -4.66 33.26
C GLY A 822 9.81 -5.82 32.98
N ARG A 823 8.81 -6.07 33.83
CA ARG A 823 7.85 -7.17 33.69
C ARG A 823 6.40 -6.69 33.73
N SER A 824 5.51 -7.47 33.14
CA SER A 824 4.07 -7.15 33.05
C SER A 824 3.85 -5.72 32.57
N ILE A 825 4.69 -5.26 31.64
CA ILE A 825 4.75 -3.86 31.18
C ILE A 825 3.38 -3.45 30.65
N PHE A 826 2.74 -4.38 29.93
CA PHE A 826 1.39 -4.19 29.41
C PHE A 826 0.40 -3.80 30.52
N TRP A 827 0.46 -4.50 31.65
CA TRP A 827 -0.46 -4.31 32.76
C TRP A 827 -0.07 -3.18 33.69
N GLN A 828 1.22 -2.96 33.89
CA GLN A 828 1.72 -1.85 34.70
C GLN A 828 1.34 -0.52 34.09
N GLN A 829 1.42 -0.38 32.77
CA GLN A 829 0.90 0.80 32.10
C GLN A 829 -0.60 0.96 32.33
N ALA A 830 -1.39 -0.11 32.18
CA ALA A 830 -2.83 -0.04 32.40
C ALA A 830 -3.20 0.34 33.85
N LEU A 831 -2.51 -0.25 34.84
CA LEU A 831 -2.70 0.02 36.26
C LEU A 831 -2.25 1.43 36.67
N GLN A 832 -1.00 1.80 36.35
CA GLN A 832 -0.44 3.08 36.72
C GLN A 832 -1.18 4.24 36.06
N LEU A 833 -1.65 4.07 34.82
CA LEU A 833 -2.52 5.06 34.19
C LEU A 833 -3.85 5.19 34.93
N ARG A 834 -4.46 4.10 35.40
CA ARG A 834 -5.75 4.16 36.08
C ARG A 834 -5.64 4.90 37.41
N THR A 835 -4.75 4.47 38.31
CA THR A 835 -4.59 5.09 39.63
C THR A 835 -3.99 6.50 39.52
N SER A 836 -2.90 6.66 38.77
CA SER A 836 -2.20 7.95 38.71
C SER A 836 -2.97 9.01 37.92
N LEU A 837 -3.80 8.67 36.92
CA LEU A 837 -4.64 9.67 36.24
C LEU A 837 -5.77 10.17 37.14
N ASP A 838 -6.32 9.34 38.01
CA ASP A 838 -7.36 9.77 38.96
C ASP A 838 -6.75 10.72 40.00
N ASP A 839 -5.57 10.39 40.54
CA ASP A 839 -4.80 11.29 41.41
C ASP A 839 -4.39 12.58 40.69
N LEU A 840 -3.95 12.49 39.42
CA LEU A 840 -3.59 13.65 38.60
C LEU A 840 -4.80 14.53 38.29
N LYS A 841 -5.98 13.97 38.05
CA LYS A 841 -7.22 14.75 37.86
C LYS A 841 -7.63 15.49 39.14
N LEU A 842 -7.36 14.91 40.31
CA LEU A 842 -7.62 15.55 41.60
C LEU A 842 -6.63 16.69 41.89
N ALA A 843 -5.34 16.49 41.61
CA ALA A 843 -4.28 17.46 41.90
C ALA A 843 -4.11 18.54 40.81
N HIS A 844 -4.16 18.14 39.54
CA HIS A 844 -3.96 18.99 38.35
C HIS A 844 -5.05 18.71 37.28
N PRO A 845 -6.26 19.27 37.44
CA PRO A 845 -7.42 18.89 36.64
C PRO A 845 -7.25 19.06 35.12
N GLU A 846 -6.57 20.12 34.67
CA GLU A 846 -6.37 20.38 33.24
C GLU A 846 -5.35 19.41 32.60
N LEU A 847 -4.23 19.14 33.28
CA LEU A 847 -3.26 18.13 32.82
C LEU A 847 -3.87 16.73 32.85
N GLY A 848 -4.66 16.42 33.89
CA GLY A 848 -5.39 15.15 33.99
C GLY A 848 -6.44 14.96 32.89
N ARG A 849 -7.13 16.03 32.45
CA ARG A 849 -8.02 15.99 31.28
C ARG A 849 -7.25 15.82 29.98
N THR A 850 -6.22 16.63 29.76
CA THR A 850 -5.38 16.58 28.55
C THR A 850 -4.78 15.19 28.35
N ALA A 851 -4.23 14.60 29.40
CA ALA A 851 -3.68 13.23 29.35
C ALA A 851 -4.77 12.17 29.07
N ALA A 852 -5.97 12.32 29.63
CA ALA A 852 -7.09 11.41 29.36
C ALA A 852 -7.60 11.52 27.91
N ASP A 853 -7.67 12.74 27.38
CA ASP A 853 -8.13 13.03 26.02
C ASP A 853 -7.12 12.50 24.99
N ILE A 854 -5.83 12.78 25.15
CA ILE A 854 -4.77 12.25 24.27
C ILE A 854 -4.79 10.72 24.30
N ARG A 855 -4.95 10.10 25.47
CA ARG A 855 -5.07 8.64 25.59
C ARG A 855 -6.28 8.10 24.81
N HIS A 856 -7.46 8.71 24.92
CA HIS A 856 -8.64 8.26 24.19
C HIS A 856 -8.44 8.42 22.69
N MET A 857 -7.85 9.54 22.26
CA MET A 857 -7.56 9.77 20.85
C MET A 857 -6.53 8.77 20.31
N LEU A 858 -5.56 8.32 21.13
CA LEU A 858 -4.54 7.35 20.76
C LEU A 858 -5.07 5.94 20.52
N GLN A 859 -6.17 5.55 21.15
CA GLN A 859 -6.74 4.19 21.01
C GLN A 859 -7.45 3.97 19.68
N ASP A 860 -8.02 5.04 19.11
CA ASP A 860 -8.78 5.01 17.85
C ASP A 860 -8.03 5.71 16.70
N ALA A 861 -6.79 6.14 16.94
CA ALA A 861 -6.01 6.91 15.98
C ALA A 861 -5.42 6.03 14.86
N GLU A 862 -5.70 6.40 13.61
CA GLU A 862 -4.92 5.97 12.45
C GLU A 862 -3.47 6.49 12.53
N SER A 863 -2.55 5.93 11.76
CA SER A 863 -1.11 6.08 12.04
C SER A 863 -0.51 7.50 11.96
N LEU A 864 -1.11 8.54 11.32
CA LEU A 864 -0.65 9.94 11.54
C LEU A 864 -0.87 10.30 12.99
N ARG A 865 -2.13 10.12 13.41
CA ARG A 865 -2.67 10.80 14.55
C ARG A 865 -1.98 10.17 15.74
N LEU A 866 -1.63 8.88 15.60
CA LEU A 866 -0.71 8.17 16.44
C LEU A 866 0.66 8.85 16.61
N ARG A 867 1.35 9.29 15.55
CA ARG A 867 2.68 9.95 15.70
C ARG A 867 2.57 11.33 16.32
N GLU A 868 1.61 12.14 15.88
CA GLU A 868 1.36 13.48 16.43
C GLU A 868 0.92 13.40 17.90
N LEU A 869 -0.07 12.57 18.20
CA LEU A 869 -0.53 12.31 19.56
C LEU A 869 0.54 11.64 20.43
N ASN A 870 1.45 10.83 19.87
CA ASN A 870 2.56 10.27 20.64
C ASN A 870 3.58 11.35 21.00
N ALA A 871 3.90 12.27 20.09
CA ALA A 871 4.73 13.43 20.43
C ALA A 871 4.07 14.32 21.49
N GLU A 872 2.76 14.56 21.35
CA GLU A 872 1.95 15.31 22.31
C GLU A 872 1.85 14.59 23.67
N TRP A 873 1.70 13.26 23.66
CA TRP A 873 1.70 12.40 24.85
C TRP A 873 3.04 12.46 25.57
N LEU A 874 4.15 12.32 24.85
CA LEU A 874 5.50 12.41 25.43
C LEU A 874 5.75 13.79 26.06
N LYS A 875 5.33 14.87 25.41
CA LYS A 875 5.39 16.22 25.97
C LYS A 875 4.52 16.36 27.23
N THR A 876 3.29 15.87 27.17
CA THR A 876 2.36 15.89 28.31
C THR A 876 2.91 15.10 29.49
N LEU A 877 3.59 13.98 29.25
CA LEU A 877 4.26 13.23 30.31
C LEU A 877 5.40 14.01 30.95
N ASP A 878 6.20 14.74 30.16
CA ASP A 878 7.26 15.59 30.70
C ASP A 878 6.66 16.73 31.55
N ASP A 879 5.56 17.33 31.12
CA ASP A 879 4.83 18.36 31.87
C ASP A 879 4.25 17.81 33.20
N ILE A 880 3.66 16.60 33.18
CA ILE A 880 3.17 15.92 34.39
C ILE A 880 4.32 15.66 35.38
N ARG A 881 5.45 15.14 34.88
CA ARG A 881 6.61 14.80 35.71
C ARG A 881 7.33 16.02 36.28
N ALA A 882 7.13 17.21 35.71
CA ALA A 882 7.60 18.45 36.30
C ALA A 882 6.74 18.91 37.49
N GLY A 883 5.54 18.34 37.66
CA GLY A 883 4.62 18.64 38.76
C GLY A 883 5.04 18.00 40.09
N ALA A 884 4.87 18.74 41.19
CA ALA A 884 5.20 18.27 42.54
C ALA A 884 4.36 17.03 42.91
N GLY A 885 5.04 15.93 43.29
CA GLY A 885 4.39 14.65 43.64
C GLY A 885 4.18 13.70 42.46
N PHE A 886 4.47 14.12 41.23
CA PHE A 886 4.30 13.31 40.01
C PHE A 886 5.62 13.02 39.26
N ASN A 887 6.78 13.27 39.89
CA ASN A 887 8.11 13.06 39.28
C ASN A 887 8.30 11.63 38.73
N ASP A 888 7.69 10.64 39.38
CA ASP A 888 7.77 9.22 39.01
C ASP A 888 6.56 8.74 38.19
N PHE A 889 5.75 9.66 37.64
CA PHE A 889 4.56 9.31 36.86
C PHE A 889 4.94 8.45 35.64
N LEU A 890 4.41 7.22 35.57
CA LEU A 890 4.77 6.21 34.57
C LEU A 890 6.28 5.93 34.48
N ARG A 891 7.01 6.01 35.61
CA ARG A 891 8.41 5.60 35.74
C ARG A 891 8.52 4.38 36.68
N PRO A 892 9.64 3.63 36.63
CA PRO A 892 9.95 2.62 37.63
C PRO A 892 9.74 3.15 39.05
N LYS A 893 8.93 2.46 39.87
CA LYS A 893 8.74 2.84 41.27
C LYS A 893 9.99 2.47 42.08
N PRO A 894 10.47 3.36 42.96
CA PRO A 894 11.59 3.03 43.83
C PRO A 894 11.22 1.93 44.84
N PHE A 895 12.22 1.17 45.30
CA PHE A 895 12.03 0.05 46.22
C PHE A 895 11.32 0.47 47.51
N ASP A 896 11.59 1.66 48.04
CA ASP A 896 10.96 2.18 49.25
C ASP A 896 9.44 2.28 49.17
N THR A 897 8.90 2.50 47.96
CA THR A 897 7.46 2.46 47.71
C THR A 897 6.98 1.01 47.55
N LEU A 898 7.76 0.16 46.87
CA LEU A 898 7.39 -1.23 46.57
C LEU A 898 7.35 -2.13 47.81
N LYS A 899 8.21 -1.89 48.82
CA LYS A 899 8.23 -2.70 50.05
C LYS A 899 6.93 -2.64 50.85
N ALA A 900 6.11 -1.59 50.66
CA ALA A 900 4.78 -1.50 51.25
C ALA A 900 3.83 -2.61 50.77
N GLY A 901 4.06 -3.19 49.58
CA GLY A 901 3.31 -4.34 49.08
C GLY A 901 3.51 -5.61 49.92
N ALA A 902 4.60 -5.70 50.69
CA ALA A 902 4.88 -6.82 51.60
C ALA A 902 4.25 -6.66 53.00
N THR A 903 3.39 -5.66 53.22
CA THR A 903 2.67 -5.46 54.50
C THR A 903 1.70 -6.60 54.82
N ARG A 904 1.25 -7.37 53.80
CA ARG A 904 0.29 -8.48 53.95
C ARG A 904 0.95 -9.86 54.05
N GLY A 905 2.25 -9.89 54.30
CA GLY A 905 3.06 -11.11 54.35
C GLY A 905 4.29 -11.01 53.43
N PRO A 906 5.30 -11.86 53.67
CA PRO A 906 6.52 -11.87 52.87
C PRO A 906 6.22 -12.13 51.40
N LEU A 907 6.92 -11.40 50.54
CA LEU A 907 6.86 -11.57 49.09
C LEU A 907 8.18 -12.15 48.59
N VAL A 908 8.10 -13.20 47.79
CA VAL A 908 9.25 -13.94 47.29
C VAL A 908 9.28 -13.84 45.77
N ILE A 909 10.25 -13.08 45.26
CA ILE A 909 10.51 -12.97 43.82
C ILE A 909 11.52 -14.04 43.44
N LEU A 910 11.16 -14.92 42.51
CA LEU A 910 12.08 -15.94 42.00
C LEU A 910 12.61 -15.50 40.65
N ASN A 911 13.93 -15.37 40.54
CA ASN A 911 14.59 -14.94 39.31
C ASN A 911 15.49 -16.04 38.73
N VAL A 912 15.31 -16.31 37.44
CA VAL A 912 16.29 -17.03 36.60
C VAL A 912 16.59 -16.16 35.38
N ASN A 913 17.86 -15.84 35.16
CA ASN A 913 18.31 -14.99 34.05
C ASN A 913 18.65 -15.83 32.82
N THR A 914 19.00 -15.17 31.71
CA THR A 914 19.24 -15.84 30.42
C THR A 914 20.59 -16.56 30.32
N GLU A 915 21.50 -16.31 31.26
CA GLU A 915 22.83 -16.94 31.32
C GLU A 915 22.72 -18.38 31.84
N ILE A 916 23.03 -19.36 30.98
CA ILE A 916 22.82 -20.80 31.24
C ILE A 916 23.53 -21.29 32.52
N GLU A 917 24.73 -20.78 32.79
CA GLU A 917 25.57 -21.19 33.92
C GLU A 917 25.23 -20.45 35.22
N SER A 918 24.34 -19.46 35.18
CA SER A 918 24.00 -18.65 36.34
C SER A 918 22.99 -19.36 37.24
N SER A 919 23.22 -19.28 38.55
CA SER A 919 22.29 -19.82 39.55
C SER A 919 21.06 -18.92 39.70
N GLY A 920 19.92 -19.54 39.99
CA GLY A 920 18.69 -18.83 40.31
C GLY A 920 18.80 -18.09 41.63
N ALA A 921 17.87 -17.17 41.84
CA ALA A 921 17.80 -16.34 43.03
C ALA A 921 16.37 -16.26 43.56
N ALA A 922 16.22 -16.25 44.89
CA ALA A 922 15.01 -15.80 45.55
C ALA A 922 15.29 -14.50 46.31
N LEU A 923 14.53 -13.45 46.01
CA LEU A 923 14.55 -12.17 46.72
C LEU A 923 13.31 -12.10 47.61
N ILE A 924 13.53 -12.04 48.91
CA ILE A 924 12.47 -11.97 49.92
C ILE A 924 12.32 -10.51 50.36
N VAL A 925 11.16 -9.95 50.09
CA VAL A 925 10.76 -8.59 50.48
C VAL A 925 9.82 -8.68 51.68
N THR A 926 10.15 -7.96 52.76
CA THR A 926 9.28 -7.80 53.93
C THR A 926 9.04 -6.31 54.19
N ALA A 927 7.97 -5.98 54.92
CA ALA A 927 7.65 -4.58 55.21
C ALA A 927 8.63 -3.92 56.21
N SER A 928 9.40 -4.71 56.96
CA SER A 928 10.21 -4.26 58.11
C SER A 928 11.72 -4.36 57.90
N SER A 929 12.18 -4.97 56.81
CA SER A 929 13.61 -5.22 56.56
C SER A 929 14.00 -4.92 55.12
N ASP A 930 15.31 -4.77 54.90
CA ASP A 930 15.89 -4.80 53.56
C ASP A 930 15.63 -6.14 52.86
N VAL A 931 15.83 -6.18 51.55
CA VAL A 931 15.64 -7.38 50.72
C VAL A 931 16.61 -8.46 51.15
N GLN A 932 16.08 -9.63 51.52
CA GLN A 932 16.89 -10.79 51.83
C GLN A 932 17.11 -11.64 50.57
N PHE A 933 18.37 -11.87 50.21
CA PHE A 933 18.76 -12.73 49.10
C PHE A 933 18.96 -14.19 49.55
N VAL A 934 18.41 -15.12 48.78
CA VAL A 934 18.59 -16.56 48.95
C VAL A 934 19.07 -17.17 47.62
N PRO A 935 20.29 -17.73 47.55
CA PRO A 935 20.80 -18.36 46.32
C PRO A 935 20.10 -19.70 46.06
N LEU A 936 19.81 -19.99 44.79
CA LEU A 936 19.21 -21.24 44.31
C LEU A 936 20.18 -21.93 43.33
N PRO A 937 21.27 -22.54 43.82
CA PRO A 937 22.36 -23.05 42.97
C PRO A 937 21.91 -24.15 42.00
N ASP A 938 20.94 -24.96 42.41
CA ASP A 938 20.45 -26.11 41.62
C ASP A 938 19.30 -25.74 40.66
N MET A 939 18.90 -24.46 40.61
CA MET A 939 17.79 -23.99 39.78
C MET A 939 18.26 -22.87 38.85
N ASN A 940 18.58 -23.20 37.60
CA ASN A 940 18.88 -22.24 36.53
C ASN A 940 17.77 -22.22 35.48
N ILE A 941 17.92 -21.38 34.44
CA ILE A 941 16.90 -21.25 33.38
C ILE A 941 16.66 -22.55 32.60
N VAL A 942 17.70 -23.39 32.43
CA VAL A 942 17.59 -24.67 31.73
C VAL A 942 16.79 -25.67 32.56
N SER A 943 17.12 -25.83 33.85
CA SER A 943 16.37 -26.69 34.78
C SER A 943 14.92 -26.25 34.90
N ALA A 944 14.67 -24.95 35.06
CA ALA A 944 13.32 -24.40 35.14
C ALA A 944 12.50 -24.67 33.86
N ALA A 945 13.08 -24.40 32.69
CA ALA A 945 12.45 -24.67 31.40
C ALA A 945 12.19 -26.17 31.16
N PHE A 946 13.11 -27.03 31.59
CA PHE A 946 12.96 -28.47 31.51
C PHE A 946 11.78 -28.97 32.37
N LEU A 947 11.70 -28.55 33.64
CA LEU A 947 10.60 -28.93 34.54
C LEU A 947 9.25 -28.44 34.01
N ALA A 948 9.18 -27.20 33.47
CA ALA A 948 7.97 -26.66 32.88
C ALA A 948 7.55 -27.43 31.62
N GLY A 949 8.53 -27.80 30.76
CA GLY A 949 8.31 -28.64 29.59
C GLY A 949 7.81 -30.04 29.94
N LEU A 950 8.37 -30.66 30.98
CA LEU A 950 7.93 -31.96 31.48
C LEU A 950 6.49 -31.90 32.00
N LEU A 951 6.17 -30.93 32.86
CA LEU A 951 4.81 -30.74 33.39
C LEU A 951 3.76 -30.63 32.28
N ARG A 952 4.06 -29.88 31.22
CA ARG A 952 3.17 -29.69 30.06
C ARG A 952 2.91 -30.98 29.27
N SER A 953 3.87 -31.89 29.27
CA SER A 953 3.79 -33.14 28.51
C SER A 953 2.91 -34.20 29.21
N LEU A 954 2.75 -34.13 30.53
CA LEU A 954 2.00 -35.12 31.34
C LEU A 954 0.54 -35.36 30.91
N PRO A 955 -0.27 -34.35 30.53
CA PRO A 955 -1.67 -34.57 30.15
C PRO A 955 -1.86 -35.22 28.77
N ARG A 956 -0.81 -35.26 27.92
CA ARG A 956 -0.93 -35.59 26.49
C ARG A 956 -0.62 -37.05 26.13
N SER A 957 -0.27 -37.94 27.07
CA SER A 957 -0.11 -39.35 26.68
C SER A 957 -0.14 -40.37 27.83
N THR A 958 -0.64 -41.55 27.51
CA THR A 958 -0.31 -42.85 28.11
C THR A 958 0.97 -43.48 27.50
N HIS A 959 1.72 -42.75 26.66
CA HIS A 959 2.82 -43.30 25.83
C HIS A 959 4.02 -42.34 25.64
N LEU A 960 4.36 -41.53 26.64
CA LEU A 960 5.22 -40.33 26.52
C LEU A 960 6.70 -40.62 26.19
N VAL A 961 7.19 -41.83 26.39
CA VAL A 961 8.64 -42.09 26.34
C VAL A 961 9.19 -42.17 24.92
N LYS A 962 8.36 -42.30 23.88
CA LYS A 962 8.83 -42.50 22.49
C LYS A 962 9.21 -41.23 21.73
N ASP A 963 8.54 -40.09 21.92
CA ASP A 963 8.88 -38.85 21.18
C ASP A 963 10.00 -38.03 21.84
N LEU A 964 10.19 -38.16 23.16
CA LEU A 964 11.39 -37.67 23.87
C LEU A 964 12.64 -38.51 23.54
N ALA A 965 12.49 -39.65 22.87
CA ALA A 965 13.60 -40.55 22.51
C ALA A 965 14.51 -40.01 21.39
N GLY A 966 14.18 -38.87 20.77
CA GLY A 966 15.12 -38.09 19.96
C GLY A 966 16.20 -37.37 20.81
N SER A 967 15.95 -37.20 22.11
CA SER A 967 16.83 -36.52 23.08
C SER A 967 17.27 -37.47 24.20
N LYS A 968 17.58 -38.73 23.86
CA LYS A 968 18.02 -39.80 24.78
C LYS A 968 19.16 -39.43 25.75
N ILE A 969 19.91 -38.38 25.47
CA ILE A 969 21.08 -37.95 26.24
C ILE A 969 20.67 -37.08 27.45
N LEU A 970 19.68 -36.18 27.33
CA LEU A 970 19.40 -35.16 28.35
C LEU A 970 18.63 -35.68 29.58
N VAL A 971 17.61 -36.54 29.40
CA VAL A 971 16.85 -37.12 30.53
C VAL A 971 17.72 -38.11 31.32
N HIS A 972 18.57 -38.85 30.61
CA HIS A 972 19.53 -39.78 31.21
C HIS A 972 20.62 -39.04 32.01
N ASP A 973 21.11 -37.90 31.50
CA ASP A 973 22.12 -37.09 32.20
C ASP A 973 21.53 -36.28 33.36
N PHE A 974 20.29 -35.77 33.25
CA PHE A 974 19.53 -35.15 34.34
C PHE A 974 19.30 -36.12 35.50
N LEU A 975 18.88 -37.36 35.21
CA LEU A 975 18.74 -38.41 36.22
C LEU A 975 20.09 -38.93 36.73
N LYS A 976 21.20 -38.77 35.99
CA LYS A 976 22.56 -39.05 36.47
C LYS A 976 23.09 -37.96 37.40
N THR A 977 22.76 -36.68 37.18
CA THR A 977 23.06 -35.60 38.13
C THR A 977 22.20 -35.73 39.38
N TRP A 978 20.94 -36.16 39.24
CA TRP A 978 20.09 -36.57 40.35
C TRP A 978 20.69 -37.73 41.18
N ARG A 979 21.57 -38.55 40.61
CA ARG A 979 22.25 -39.68 41.30
C ARG A 979 23.47 -39.26 42.13
N SER A 980 24.06 -38.07 41.96
CA SER A 980 25.43 -37.87 42.45
C SER A 980 25.58 -37.32 43.87
N GLU A 981 24.65 -36.55 44.45
CA GLU A 981 24.91 -35.96 45.78
C GLU A 981 23.67 -35.89 46.71
N GLN A 982 23.77 -36.61 47.84
CA GLN A 982 23.05 -36.41 49.12
C GLN A 982 21.58 -36.83 49.35
N ARG A 983 20.91 -37.64 48.51
CA ARG A 983 19.50 -38.04 48.77
C ARG A 983 19.27 -39.56 48.84
N SER A 984 19.92 -40.25 49.79
CA SER A 984 19.92 -41.72 49.94
C SER A 984 18.56 -42.35 50.30
N ASP A 985 17.69 -41.66 51.03
CA ASP A 985 16.44 -42.26 51.54
C ASP A 985 15.31 -42.31 50.51
N LEU A 986 15.24 -41.34 49.59
CA LEU A 986 14.28 -41.35 48.48
C LEU A 986 14.72 -42.37 47.40
N GLN A 987 16.04 -42.53 47.26
CA GLN A 987 16.69 -43.46 46.33
C GLN A 987 16.33 -44.92 46.64
N ALA A 988 16.33 -45.34 47.92
CA ALA A 988 16.02 -46.72 48.31
C ALA A 988 14.56 -47.14 47.99
N ARG A 989 13.62 -46.18 48.02
CA ARG A 989 12.19 -46.43 47.71
C ARG A 989 11.91 -46.48 46.20
N LEU A 990 12.68 -45.75 45.39
CA LEU A 990 12.54 -45.70 43.93
C LEU A 990 13.30 -46.82 43.21
N THR A 991 14.35 -47.40 43.81
CA THR A 991 15.16 -48.47 43.21
C THR A 991 14.49 -49.84 43.11
N GLY A 992 13.28 -50.01 43.66
CA GLY A 992 12.62 -51.32 43.66
C GLY A 992 11.93 -51.71 42.35
N LYS A 993 11.58 -50.77 41.46
CA LYS A 993 10.61 -51.10 40.38
C LYS A 993 10.43 -50.13 39.20
N ILE A 994 11.46 -49.47 38.63
CA ILE A 994 11.21 -48.65 37.42
C ILE A 994 12.26 -48.91 36.32
N LEU A 995 11.93 -49.86 35.45
CA LEU A 995 12.40 -49.88 34.06
C LEU A 995 11.72 -48.73 33.32
N TYR A 996 12.45 -48.09 32.40
CA TYR A 996 12.15 -46.85 31.65
C TYR A 996 10.90 -46.88 30.73
N GLU A 997 9.86 -47.64 31.05
CA GLU A 997 8.69 -47.80 30.17
C GLU A 997 7.33 -47.44 30.79
N ASN A 998 7.18 -47.26 32.12
CA ASN A 998 5.87 -47.01 32.74
C ASN A 998 5.95 -46.12 34.01
N ILE A 999 6.30 -44.83 33.90
CA ILE A 999 6.07 -43.88 35.03
C ILE A 999 4.66 -43.33 34.86
N GLU A 1000 3.80 -43.54 35.87
CA GLU A 1000 2.45 -42.99 35.88
C GLU A 1000 2.49 -41.45 35.93
N PRO A 1001 1.60 -40.72 35.23
CA PRO A 1001 1.61 -39.24 35.19
C PRO A 1001 1.60 -38.59 36.58
N ASN A 1002 0.93 -39.20 37.56
CA ASN A 1002 0.89 -38.72 38.94
C ASN A 1002 2.24 -38.87 39.66
N GLU A 1003 3.00 -39.93 39.39
CA GLU A 1003 4.34 -40.13 39.96
C GLU A 1003 5.33 -39.13 39.36
N ALA A 1004 5.26 -38.90 38.04
CA ALA A 1004 6.07 -37.88 37.37
C ALA A 1004 5.74 -36.47 37.87
N PHE A 1005 4.46 -36.17 38.12
CA PHE A 1005 4.06 -34.91 38.76
C PHE A 1005 4.64 -34.77 40.17
N GLY A 1006 4.56 -35.83 40.98
CA GLY A 1006 5.16 -35.87 42.32
C GLY A 1006 6.67 -35.63 42.34
N LEU A 1007 7.41 -36.12 41.34
CA LEU A 1007 8.85 -35.85 41.18
C LEU A 1007 9.13 -34.37 40.90
N ILE A 1008 8.34 -33.73 40.04
CA ILE A 1008 8.45 -32.28 39.77
C ILE A 1008 8.23 -31.49 41.06
N LEU A 1009 7.20 -31.84 41.84
CA LEU A 1009 6.89 -31.17 43.11
C LEU A 1009 7.98 -31.35 44.17
N ALA A 1010 8.58 -32.55 44.24
CA ALA A 1010 9.70 -32.84 45.14
C ALA A 1010 10.97 -32.06 44.76
N GLU A 1011 11.23 -31.92 43.45
CA GLU A 1011 12.37 -31.14 42.97
C GLU A 1011 12.20 -29.66 43.28
N LEU A 1012 11.00 -29.09 43.01
CA LEU A 1012 10.66 -27.71 43.40
C LEU A 1012 10.78 -27.49 44.92
N TRP A 1013 10.35 -28.47 45.72
CA TRP A 1013 10.47 -28.39 47.17
C TRP A 1013 11.93 -28.26 47.59
N THR A 1014 12.78 -29.13 47.09
CA THR A 1014 14.17 -29.22 47.55
C THR A 1014 15.05 -28.09 47.02
N THR A 1015 14.88 -27.67 45.77
CA THR A 1015 15.76 -26.70 45.09
C THR A 1015 15.32 -25.25 45.26
N VAL A 1016 14.02 -24.99 45.44
CA VAL A 1016 13.46 -23.63 45.47
C VAL A 1016 12.77 -23.34 46.79
N VAL A 1017 11.77 -24.13 47.16
CA VAL A 1017 10.83 -23.75 48.23
C VAL A 1017 11.41 -23.95 49.63
N LYS A 1018 12.08 -25.08 49.90
CA LYS A 1018 12.67 -25.37 51.22
C LYS A 1018 13.75 -24.37 51.62
N PRO A 1019 14.66 -23.91 50.72
CA PRO A 1019 15.55 -22.78 51.00
C PRO A 1019 14.80 -21.52 51.46
N VAL A 1020 13.70 -21.16 50.79
CA VAL A 1020 12.88 -19.99 51.14
C VAL A 1020 12.17 -20.17 52.48
N VAL A 1021 11.57 -21.34 52.73
CA VAL A 1021 10.92 -21.69 54.01
C VAL A 1021 11.90 -21.57 55.18
N ARG A 1022 13.14 -22.05 55.00
CA ARG A 1022 14.21 -21.92 55.99
C ARG A 1022 14.64 -20.46 56.21
N ALA A 1023 14.76 -19.69 55.13
CA ALA A 1023 15.13 -18.28 55.20
C ALA A 1023 14.08 -17.44 55.95
N LEU A 1024 12.81 -17.72 55.73
CA LEU A 1024 11.67 -17.11 56.42
C LEU A 1024 11.41 -17.68 57.83
N LYS A 1025 12.10 -18.77 58.21
CA LYS A 1025 11.93 -19.49 59.48
C LYS A 1025 10.47 -19.91 59.72
N LEU A 1026 9.81 -20.41 58.68
CA LEU A 1026 8.42 -20.88 58.80
C LEU A 1026 8.37 -22.25 59.48
N GLU A 1027 7.38 -22.44 60.33
CA GLU A 1027 7.09 -23.70 61.02
C GLU A 1027 5.74 -24.26 60.58
N LYS A 1028 5.55 -25.57 60.71
CA LYS A 1028 4.28 -26.22 60.40
C LYS A 1028 3.18 -25.70 61.32
N SER A 1029 2.05 -25.27 60.76
CA SER A 1029 0.93 -24.70 61.51
C SER A 1029 -0.41 -25.10 60.91
N ALA A 1030 -1.43 -25.28 61.76
CA ALA A 1030 -2.82 -25.44 61.32
C ALA A 1030 -3.40 -24.15 60.71
N ASN A 1031 -2.83 -22.99 61.07
CA ASN A 1031 -3.14 -21.67 60.50
C ASN A 1031 -1.84 -21.02 60.04
N PRO A 1032 -1.27 -21.47 58.90
CA PRO A 1032 0.00 -20.97 58.44
C PRO A 1032 -0.09 -19.52 57.96
N PRO A 1033 0.99 -18.72 58.05
CA PRO A 1033 1.00 -17.34 57.58
C PRO A 1033 0.85 -17.26 56.06
N ARG A 1034 0.37 -16.11 55.55
CA ARG A 1034 0.27 -15.87 54.11
C ARG A 1034 1.62 -15.46 53.53
N MET A 1035 1.92 -15.95 52.33
CA MET A 1035 3.07 -15.51 51.52
C MET A 1035 2.69 -15.30 50.06
N TRP A 1036 3.46 -14.45 49.37
CA TRP A 1036 3.24 -14.12 47.97
C TRP A 1036 4.42 -14.59 47.11
N TRP A 1037 4.13 -15.30 46.02
CA TRP A 1037 5.10 -15.73 45.01
C TRP A 1037 5.02 -14.82 43.79
N CYS A 1038 6.19 -14.38 43.32
CA CYS A 1038 6.34 -13.60 42.10
C CYS A 1038 7.45 -14.23 41.23
N PRO A 1039 7.16 -15.36 40.56
CA PRO A 1039 8.14 -16.04 39.71
C PRO A 1039 8.40 -15.27 38.39
N THR A 1040 9.59 -15.45 37.82
CA THR A 1040 9.98 -14.92 36.48
C THR A 1040 10.23 -16.06 35.50
N GLY A 1041 10.13 -15.76 34.20
CA GLY A 1041 10.52 -16.70 33.16
C GLY A 1041 9.80 -18.07 33.27
N PRO A 1042 10.52 -19.18 33.03
CA PRO A 1042 9.92 -20.52 33.08
C PRO A 1042 9.36 -20.93 34.45
N LEU A 1043 9.82 -20.30 35.55
CA LEU A 1043 9.32 -20.60 36.90
C LEU A 1043 7.85 -20.19 37.08
N ALA A 1044 7.34 -19.27 36.25
CA ALA A 1044 5.94 -18.84 36.28
C ALA A 1044 4.96 -19.97 35.90
N PHE A 1045 5.43 -21.01 35.22
CA PHE A 1045 4.62 -22.16 34.80
C PHE A 1045 4.67 -23.33 35.77
N LEU A 1046 5.38 -23.20 36.90
CA LEU A 1046 5.60 -24.28 37.86
C LEU A 1046 4.68 -24.12 39.08
N PRO A 1047 4.10 -25.23 39.59
CA PRO A 1047 3.18 -25.22 40.73
C PRO A 1047 3.93 -25.09 42.06
N ILE A 1048 4.62 -23.96 42.26
CA ILE A 1048 5.44 -23.67 43.44
C ILE A 1048 4.64 -23.84 44.75
N HIS A 1049 3.37 -23.40 44.76
CA HIS A 1049 2.48 -23.54 45.91
C HIS A 1049 2.20 -24.99 46.32
N ALA A 1050 2.34 -25.94 45.39
CA ALA A 1050 2.16 -27.38 45.62
C ALA A 1050 3.50 -28.11 45.78
N ALA A 1051 4.63 -27.41 45.87
CA ALA A 1051 5.91 -28.05 46.10
C ALA A 1051 5.90 -28.82 47.43
N GLY A 1052 6.30 -30.08 47.38
CA GLY A 1052 6.34 -30.94 48.56
C GLY A 1052 6.80 -32.36 48.24
N ILE A 1053 7.11 -33.11 49.29
CA ILE A 1053 7.40 -34.54 49.21
C ILE A 1053 6.13 -35.30 49.61
N TYR A 1054 5.48 -35.90 48.61
CA TYR A 1054 4.20 -36.62 48.76
C TYR A 1054 4.36 -38.14 48.97
N VAL A 1055 5.60 -38.64 48.98
CA VAL A 1055 5.90 -40.08 49.03
C VAL A 1055 6.40 -40.48 50.42
N GLY A 1056 5.53 -41.10 51.24
CA GLY A 1056 5.88 -41.60 52.59
C GLY A 1056 4.79 -41.41 53.64
N SER A 1057 5.09 -41.73 54.91
CA SER A 1057 4.18 -41.59 56.05
C SER A 1057 4.14 -40.18 56.66
N GLU A 1058 5.12 -39.33 56.34
CA GLU A 1058 5.14 -37.91 56.73
C GLU A 1058 5.25 -37.06 55.45
N MET A 1059 4.18 -36.33 55.12
CA MET A 1059 4.23 -35.31 54.07
C MET A 1059 5.01 -34.09 54.58
N ASP A 1060 5.88 -33.56 53.73
CA ASP A 1060 6.60 -32.29 53.98
C ASP A 1060 6.31 -31.38 52.78
N CYS A 1061 5.27 -30.57 52.90
CA CYS A 1061 4.71 -29.81 51.79
C CYS A 1061 4.47 -28.34 52.18
N LEU A 1062 4.62 -27.42 51.22
CA LEU A 1062 4.52 -25.98 51.49
C LEU A 1062 3.21 -25.55 52.15
N HIS A 1063 2.09 -26.21 51.85
CA HIS A 1063 0.79 -25.88 52.44
C HIS A 1063 0.72 -26.03 53.96
N GLU A 1064 1.61 -26.82 54.58
CA GLU A 1064 1.72 -26.94 56.04
C GLU A 1064 2.44 -25.73 56.67
N TYR A 1065 3.20 -24.98 55.87
CA TYR A 1065 4.04 -23.86 56.33
C TYR A 1065 3.49 -22.49 55.93
N ALA A 1066 2.78 -22.37 54.80
CA ALA A 1066 2.30 -21.10 54.29
C ALA A 1066 1.02 -21.19 53.45
N ILE A 1067 0.15 -20.18 53.57
CA ILE A 1067 -0.92 -19.92 52.62
C ILE A 1067 -0.34 -19.15 51.43
N CYS A 1068 -0.18 -19.84 50.30
CA CYS A 1068 0.45 -19.25 49.11
C CYS A 1068 -0.53 -18.43 48.26
N SER A 1069 -0.05 -17.33 47.71
CA SER A 1069 -0.73 -16.55 46.68
C SER A 1069 0.27 -16.08 45.65
N TYR A 1070 -0.20 -15.77 44.45
CA TYR A 1070 0.65 -15.29 43.36
C TYR A 1070 0.32 -13.82 43.08
N SER A 1071 1.34 -13.02 42.78
CA SER A 1071 1.14 -11.68 42.25
C SER A 1071 2.02 -11.47 41.01
N PRO A 1072 1.45 -11.04 39.87
CA PRO A 1072 2.24 -10.66 38.70
C PRO A 1072 3.17 -9.47 38.94
N THR A 1073 2.79 -8.55 39.83
CA THR A 1073 3.53 -7.31 40.13
C THR A 1073 3.46 -6.95 41.62
N LEU A 1074 4.44 -6.23 42.13
CA LEU A 1074 4.39 -5.67 43.50
C LEU A 1074 3.44 -4.48 43.55
N THR A 1075 3.36 -3.68 42.48
CA THR A 1075 2.47 -2.52 42.39
C THR A 1075 1.01 -2.89 42.63
N GLY A 1076 0.55 -4.05 42.15
CA GLY A 1076 -0.81 -4.53 42.39
C GLY A 1076 -1.14 -4.85 43.85
N LEU A 1077 -0.15 -4.94 44.74
CA LEU A 1077 -0.34 -5.18 46.18
C LEU A 1077 -0.31 -3.91 47.03
N LEU A 1078 -0.05 -2.75 46.43
CA LEU A 1078 0.03 -1.46 47.14
C LEU A 1078 -1.36 -0.94 47.55
N ASP A 1079 -2.38 -1.17 46.74
CA ASP A 1079 -3.72 -0.66 46.99
C ASP A 1079 -4.36 -1.35 48.20
N PRO A 1080 -4.95 -0.61 49.16
CA PRO A 1080 -5.62 -1.19 50.33
C PRO A 1080 -6.78 -2.09 49.89
N PRO A 1081 -7.09 -3.19 50.62
CA PRO A 1081 -8.21 -4.04 50.26
C PRO A 1081 -9.49 -3.20 50.37
N SER A 1082 -10.35 -3.25 49.36
CA SER A 1082 -11.67 -2.63 49.45
C SER A 1082 -12.38 -3.15 50.70
N GLN A 1083 -12.95 -2.26 51.50
CA GLN A 1083 -13.76 -2.65 52.66
C GLN A 1083 -14.83 -3.64 52.21
N THR A 1084 -15.08 -4.66 53.03
CA THR A 1084 -16.12 -5.68 52.77
C THR A 1084 -17.47 -5.01 52.50
N LEU A 1085 -17.87 -4.99 51.24
CA LEU A 1085 -19.19 -4.50 50.84
C LEU A 1085 -20.23 -5.53 51.25
N SER A 1086 -20.96 -5.20 52.31
CA SER A 1086 -22.23 -5.83 52.62
C SER A 1086 -23.35 -4.85 52.25
N PRO A 1087 -24.31 -5.23 51.39
CA PRO A 1087 -24.43 -6.53 50.70
C PRO A 1087 -23.55 -6.64 49.44
N PHE A 1088 -23.03 -7.84 49.17
CA PHE A 1088 -22.31 -8.16 47.93
C PHE A 1088 -23.25 -8.79 46.89
N LYS A 1089 -22.92 -8.65 45.60
CA LYS A 1089 -23.63 -9.37 44.52
C LYS A 1089 -22.72 -10.44 43.92
N MET A 1090 -23.17 -11.69 43.90
CA MET A 1090 -22.49 -12.82 43.28
C MET A 1090 -23.18 -13.22 41.98
N THR A 1091 -22.42 -13.41 40.90
CA THR A 1091 -22.92 -14.07 39.68
C THR A 1091 -22.23 -15.42 39.49
N ALA A 1092 -23.01 -16.49 39.36
CA ALA A 1092 -22.53 -17.80 38.95
C ALA A 1092 -22.88 -18.06 37.47
N VAL A 1093 -21.85 -18.19 36.63
CA VAL A 1093 -21.95 -18.50 35.20
C VAL A 1093 -21.56 -19.96 34.99
N ILE A 1094 -22.50 -20.75 34.50
CA ILE A 1094 -22.35 -22.21 34.41
C ILE A 1094 -22.63 -22.65 32.97
N GLU A 1095 -21.66 -23.29 32.32
CA GLU A 1095 -21.86 -23.81 30.96
C GLU A 1095 -21.39 -25.27 30.84
N PRO A 1096 -22.30 -26.23 31.06
CA PRO A 1096 -21.95 -27.65 31.07
C PRO A 1096 -21.78 -28.26 29.67
N TYR A 1097 -22.25 -27.62 28.60
CA TYR A 1097 -22.37 -28.25 27.28
C TYR A 1097 -21.80 -27.38 26.15
N ALA A 1098 -20.68 -26.69 26.39
CA ALA A 1098 -20.03 -25.84 25.38
C ALA A 1098 -19.81 -26.60 24.04
N PRO A 1099 -19.99 -25.95 22.88
CA PRO A 1099 -19.86 -26.59 21.56
C PRO A 1099 -18.51 -27.28 21.38
N ASN A 1100 -18.50 -28.49 20.80
CA ASN A 1100 -17.29 -29.29 20.53
C ASN A 1100 -16.42 -29.61 21.76
N LYS A 1101 -16.98 -29.54 22.97
CA LYS A 1101 -16.31 -29.92 24.23
C LYS A 1101 -17.07 -31.05 24.93
N VAL A 1102 -16.36 -31.79 25.78
CA VAL A 1102 -16.96 -32.85 26.60
C VAL A 1102 -17.85 -32.23 27.69
N PRO A 1103 -19.05 -32.78 27.97
CA PRO A 1103 -19.93 -32.23 28.99
C PRO A 1103 -19.29 -32.17 30.40
N LEU A 1104 -19.59 -31.11 31.15
CA LEU A 1104 -19.17 -30.90 32.55
C LEU A 1104 -20.37 -30.95 33.51
N PRO A 1105 -20.97 -32.13 33.79
CA PRO A 1105 -22.22 -32.23 34.54
C PRO A 1105 -22.12 -31.73 35.99
N ASN A 1106 -20.94 -31.84 36.61
CA ASN A 1106 -20.71 -31.44 37.99
C ASN A 1106 -20.80 -29.92 38.22
N THR A 1107 -20.73 -29.12 37.16
CA THR A 1107 -20.93 -27.66 37.26
C THR A 1107 -22.34 -27.29 37.75
N LYS A 1108 -23.34 -28.14 37.45
CA LYS A 1108 -24.70 -27.97 38.00
C LYS A 1108 -24.76 -28.26 39.50
N ALA A 1109 -23.98 -29.25 39.97
CA ALA A 1109 -23.88 -29.56 41.40
C ALA A 1109 -23.15 -28.43 42.15
N GLU A 1110 -22.12 -27.84 41.54
CA GLU A 1110 -21.43 -26.65 42.04
C GLU A 1110 -22.39 -25.46 42.21
N LEU A 1111 -23.23 -25.18 41.20
CA LEU A 1111 -24.25 -24.14 41.29
C LEU A 1111 -25.27 -24.38 42.42
N ASN A 1112 -25.69 -25.62 42.63
CA ASN A 1112 -26.62 -25.96 43.70
C ASN A 1112 -26.00 -25.68 45.08
N LYS A 1113 -24.74 -26.08 45.29
CA LYS A 1113 -24.01 -25.78 46.54
C LYS A 1113 -23.85 -24.27 46.77
N ILE A 1114 -23.60 -23.49 45.72
CA ILE A 1114 -23.55 -22.02 45.82
C ILE A 1114 -24.94 -21.46 46.21
N SER A 1115 -26.00 -21.95 45.56
CA SER A 1115 -27.38 -21.52 45.82
C SER A 1115 -27.86 -21.84 47.25
N GLU A 1116 -27.29 -22.84 47.91
CA GLU A 1116 -27.57 -23.19 49.32
C GLU A 1116 -26.88 -22.25 50.31
N LYS A 1117 -25.78 -21.60 49.92
CA LYS A 1117 -24.96 -20.77 50.81
C LYS A 1117 -25.16 -19.27 50.59
N VAL A 1118 -25.56 -18.85 49.40
CA VAL A 1118 -25.74 -17.44 49.04
C VAL A 1118 -27.23 -17.11 48.94
N PRO A 1119 -27.72 -16.07 49.65
CA PRO A 1119 -29.11 -15.62 49.55
C PRO A 1119 -29.52 -15.30 48.11
N LYS A 1120 -30.76 -15.61 47.73
CA LYS A 1120 -31.26 -15.48 46.36
C LYS A 1120 -31.22 -14.03 45.86
N GLU A 1121 -31.46 -13.07 46.74
CA GLU A 1121 -31.38 -11.64 46.47
C GLU A 1121 -29.96 -11.17 46.08
N TRP A 1122 -28.93 -11.93 46.43
CA TRP A 1122 -27.53 -11.61 46.16
C TRP A 1122 -26.91 -12.48 45.07
N LEU A 1123 -27.60 -13.55 44.64
CA LEU A 1123 -27.12 -14.50 43.64
C LEU A 1123 -27.83 -14.33 42.30
N ALA A 1124 -27.10 -13.88 41.29
CA ALA A 1124 -27.49 -14.02 39.89
C ALA A 1124 -26.93 -15.32 39.31
N THR A 1125 -27.74 -16.03 38.51
CA THR A 1125 -27.31 -17.28 37.85
C THR A 1125 -27.48 -17.17 36.35
N VAL A 1126 -26.40 -17.43 35.61
CA VAL A 1126 -26.37 -17.54 34.14
C VAL A 1126 -26.07 -18.99 33.79
N GLY A 1127 -26.88 -19.62 32.92
CA GLY A 1127 -26.72 -21.05 32.61
C GLY A 1127 -27.65 -22.02 33.36
N ARG A 1128 -28.59 -21.51 34.19
CA ARG A 1128 -29.48 -22.34 35.02
C ARG A 1128 -30.72 -22.84 34.26
N THR A 1129 -31.42 -21.93 33.59
CA THR A 1129 -32.63 -22.20 32.78
C THR A 1129 -32.36 -22.05 31.29
N GLU A 1130 -31.56 -21.05 30.93
CA GLU A 1130 -31.06 -20.78 29.58
C GLU A 1130 -29.55 -21.08 29.51
N ARG A 1131 -29.02 -21.27 28.30
CA ARG A 1131 -27.59 -21.51 28.06
C ARG A 1131 -26.78 -20.25 28.40
N ALA A 1132 -25.56 -20.42 28.92
CA ALA A 1132 -24.73 -19.27 29.24
C ALA A 1132 -24.10 -18.72 27.96
N THR A 1133 -24.33 -17.44 27.66
CA THR A 1133 -23.78 -16.76 26.48
C THR A 1133 -22.71 -15.73 26.85
N THR A 1134 -21.82 -15.42 25.91
CA THR A 1134 -20.73 -14.45 26.05
C THR A 1134 -21.23 -13.08 26.49
N ASN A 1135 -22.25 -12.54 25.83
CA ASN A 1135 -22.83 -11.24 26.16
C ASN A 1135 -23.42 -11.19 27.57
N LEU A 1136 -24.13 -12.24 28.00
CA LEU A 1136 -24.69 -12.30 29.35
C LEU A 1136 -23.57 -12.34 30.40
N ALA A 1137 -22.57 -13.20 30.21
CA ALA A 1137 -21.42 -13.28 31.11
C ALA A 1137 -20.69 -11.93 31.26
N LEU A 1138 -20.40 -11.24 30.16
CA LEU A 1138 -19.74 -9.93 30.15
C LEU A 1138 -20.59 -8.85 30.83
N SER A 1139 -21.91 -8.82 30.60
CA SER A 1139 -22.80 -7.84 31.24
C SER A 1139 -22.82 -7.97 32.78
N HIS A 1140 -22.73 -9.20 33.29
CA HIS A 1140 -22.73 -9.48 34.72
C HIS A 1140 -21.39 -9.18 35.40
N LEU A 1141 -20.26 -9.28 34.68
CA LEU A 1141 -18.95 -8.84 35.18
C LEU A 1141 -18.96 -7.37 35.61
N ARG A 1142 -19.77 -6.52 34.95
CA ARG A 1142 -19.89 -5.08 35.27
C ARG A 1142 -20.67 -4.75 36.54
N THR A 1143 -21.45 -5.70 37.06
CA THR A 1143 -22.42 -5.44 38.15
C THR A 1143 -22.20 -6.27 39.41
N SER A 1144 -21.33 -7.28 39.36
CA SER A 1144 -21.16 -8.25 40.44
C SER A 1144 -19.89 -8.01 41.22
N SER A 1145 -19.94 -8.12 42.55
CA SER A 1145 -18.77 -8.09 43.43
C SER A 1145 -18.00 -9.42 43.40
N ILE A 1146 -18.71 -10.53 43.21
CA ILE A 1146 -18.14 -11.88 43.11
C ILE A 1146 -18.60 -12.51 41.80
N VAL A 1147 -17.70 -13.14 41.06
CA VAL A 1147 -18.05 -13.93 39.88
C VAL A 1147 -17.49 -15.33 40.00
N HIS A 1148 -18.30 -16.32 39.62
CA HIS A 1148 -17.94 -17.71 39.63
C HIS A 1148 -18.21 -18.29 38.23
N PHE A 1149 -17.19 -18.81 37.59
CA PHE A 1149 -17.29 -19.45 36.28
C PHE A 1149 -17.04 -20.95 36.43
N ALA A 1150 -18.00 -21.77 36.01
CA ALA A 1150 -17.84 -23.22 35.89
C ALA A 1150 -18.13 -23.64 34.45
N CYS A 1151 -17.07 -23.71 33.66
CA CYS A 1151 -17.11 -23.99 32.22
C CYS A 1151 -15.72 -24.45 31.74
N HIS A 1152 -15.58 -24.74 30.44
CA HIS A 1152 -14.25 -24.99 29.88
C HIS A 1152 -13.45 -23.70 29.81
N GLY A 1153 -12.16 -23.79 30.10
CA GLY A 1153 -11.18 -22.72 29.90
C GLY A 1153 -10.09 -23.21 28.96
N ILE A 1154 -9.51 -22.27 28.21
CA ILE A 1154 -8.43 -22.57 27.27
C ILE A 1154 -7.42 -21.43 27.24
N GLN A 1155 -6.13 -21.79 27.31
CA GLN A 1155 -5.04 -20.89 26.99
C GLN A 1155 -4.63 -21.12 25.53
N ASP A 1156 -4.81 -20.11 24.69
CA ASP A 1156 -4.48 -20.20 23.27
C ASP A 1156 -2.95 -20.08 23.09
N PRO A 1157 -2.29 -21.07 22.46
CA PRO A 1157 -0.84 -21.09 22.32
C PRO A 1157 -0.32 -20.07 21.31
N GLU A 1158 -1.14 -19.70 20.31
CA GLU A 1158 -0.75 -18.79 19.23
C GLU A 1158 -1.16 -17.35 19.49
N ASN A 1159 -2.24 -17.11 20.21
CA ASN A 1159 -2.61 -15.77 20.62
C ASN A 1159 -3.23 -15.73 22.01
N SER A 1160 -2.44 -15.37 23.02
CA SER A 1160 -2.91 -15.30 24.41
C SER A 1160 -4.05 -14.30 24.66
N LEU A 1161 -4.32 -13.38 23.75
CA LEU A 1161 -5.50 -12.51 23.78
C LEU A 1161 -6.81 -13.23 23.40
N GLU A 1162 -6.70 -14.35 22.69
CA GLU A 1162 -7.80 -15.23 22.31
C GLU A 1162 -8.04 -16.34 23.34
N SER A 1163 -7.19 -16.45 24.36
CA SER A 1163 -7.45 -17.27 25.55
C SER A 1163 -8.76 -16.86 26.22
N GLY A 1164 -9.48 -17.79 26.84
CA GLY A 1164 -10.78 -17.44 27.40
C GLY A 1164 -11.60 -18.61 27.95
N LEU A 1165 -12.86 -18.29 28.25
CA LEU A 1165 -13.86 -19.22 28.78
C LEU A 1165 -14.85 -19.61 27.68
N GLU A 1166 -15.04 -20.90 27.46
CA GLU A 1166 -15.93 -21.42 26.42
C GLU A 1166 -17.37 -21.46 26.94
N LEU A 1167 -18.25 -20.73 26.26
CA LEU A 1167 -19.68 -20.61 26.53
C LEU A 1167 -20.51 -21.15 25.35
N ALA A 1168 -21.83 -20.99 25.37
CA ALA A 1168 -22.73 -21.63 24.40
C ALA A 1168 -22.65 -21.05 22.98
N ASP A 1169 -22.38 -19.76 22.85
CA ASP A 1169 -22.35 -18.98 21.60
C ASP A 1169 -20.92 -18.60 21.16
N GLY A 1170 -19.91 -19.01 21.92
CA GLY A 1170 -18.52 -18.69 21.64
C GLY A 1170 -17.68 -18.61 22.90
N ARG A 1171 -16.54 -17.92 22.81
CA ARG A 1171 -15.56 -17.78 23.89
C ARG A 1171 -15.58 -16.37 24.44
N VAL A 1172 -15.61 -16.20 25.76
CA VAL A 1172 -15.32 -14.93 26.42
C VAL A 1172 -13.81 -14.75 26.46
N LYS A 1173 -13.28 -13.87 25.61
CA LYS A 1173 -11.84 -13.72 25.37
C LYS A 1173 -11.20 -12.76 26.36
N VAL A 1174 -9.89 -12.93 26.60
CA VAL A 1174 -9.06 -11.96 27.32
C VAL A 1174 -9.19 -10.56 26.70
N SER A 1175 -9.12 -10.45 25.38
CA SER A 1175 -9.28 -9.18 24.65
C SER A 1175 -10.64 -8.49 24.87
N GLU A 1176 -11.71 -9.26 25.06
CA GLU A 1176 -13.05 -8.75 25.34
C GLU A 1176 -13.17 -8.27 26.78
N ILE A 1177 -12.70 -9.07 27.75
CA ILE A 1177 -12.69 -8.68 29.17
C ILE A 1177 -11.88 -7.39 29.36
N MET A 1178 -10.74 -7.26 28.68
CA MET A 1178 -9.93 -6.04 28.71
C MET A 1178 -10.72 -4.83 28.19
N ARG A 1179 -11.34 -4.94 27.01
CA ARG A 1179 -12.13 -3.86 26.41
C ARG A 1179 -13.27 -3.40 27.31
N GLU A 1180 -13.97 -4.36 27.91
CA GLU A 1180 -15.14 -4.15 28.76
C GLU A 1180 -14.80 -3.48 30.10
N THR A 1181 -13.59 -3.71 30.61
CA THR A 1181 -13.15 -3.24 31.94
C THR A 1181 -12.37 -1.92 31.89
N HIS A 1182 -11.98 -1.44 30.70
CA HIS A 1182 -11.32 -0.15 30.50
C HIS A 1182 -12.25 1.07 30.58
N SER A 1183 -13.57 0.89 30.79
CA SER A 1183 -14.51 2.01 30.93
C SER A 1183 -14.40 2.71 32.29
N PRO A 1184 -14.27 4.06 32.35
CA PRO A 1184 -14.03 4.82 33.58
C PRO A 1184 -15.10 4.66 34.68
N SER A 1185 -16.26 4.07 34.38
CA SER A 1185 -17.31 3.77 35.36
C SER A 1185 -17.07 2.51 36.21
N HIS A 1186 -15.98 1.77 35.97
CA HIS A 1186 -15.66 0.52 36.70
C HIS A 1186 -14.79 0.71 37.95
N SER A 1187 -14.15 1.87 38.16
CA SER A 1187 -13.18 2.07 39.24
C SER A 1187 -13.75 2.26 40.65
N SER A 1188 -15.05 2.52 40.78
CA SER A 1188 -15.70 2.77 42.07
C SER A 1188 -16.50 1.59 42.63
N LYS A 1189 -16.49 0.43 41.96
CA LYS A 1189 -17.24 -0.77 42.41
C LYS A 1189 -16.28 -1.75 43.09
N GLY A 1190 -16.56 -2.14 44.34
CA GLY A 1190 -15.75 -3.11 45.08
C GLY A 1190 -15.88 -4.54 44.53
N LEU A 1191 -15.12 -4.82 43.46
CA LEU A 1191 -14.90 -6.15 42.91
C LEU A 1191 -14.01 -6.94 43.88
N SER A 1192 -14.53 -8.05 44.40
CA SER A 1192 -13.88 -8.80 45.48
C SER A 1192 -13.18 -10.05 44.99
N LEU A 1193 -13.90 -10.95 44.31
CA LEU A 1193 -13.37 -12.28 43.99
C LEU A 1193 -13.88 -12.78 42.64
N ALA A 1194 -12.96 -13.27 41.80
CA ALA A 1194 -13.31 -14.13 40.67
C ALA A 1194 -12.86 -15.56 40.93
N PHE A 1195 -13.77 -16.52 40.82
CA PHE A 1195 -13.48 -17.94 40.96
C PHE A 1195 -13.63 -18.62 39.60
N LEU A 1196 -12.53 -19.14 39.07
CA LEU A 1196 -12.46 -19.76 37.75
C LEU A 1196 -12.35 -21.29 37.91
N SER A 1197 -13.50 -21.94 38.03
CA SER A 1197 -13.65 -23.40 37.94
C SER A 1197 -13.56 -23.84 36.46
N ALA A 1198 -12.41 -23.55 35.85
CA ALA A 1198 -12.13 -23.75 34.43
C ALA A 1198 -10.64 -24.03 34.21
N CYS A 1199 -10.32 -24.91 33.26
CA CYS A 1199 -8.96 -25.37 32.98
C CYS A 1199 -8.04 -24.25 32.44
N GLU A 1200 -6.74 -24.34 32.75
CA GLU A 1200 -5.67 -23.51 32.18
C GLU A 1200 -5.82 -21.98 32.34
N THR A 1201 -6.67 -21.53 33.27
CA THR A 1201 -7.01 -20.11 33.45
C THR A 1201 -5.90 -19.26 34.07
N GLY A 1202 -4.92 -19.91 34.69
CA GLY A 1202 -3.70 -19.32 35.25
C GLY A 1202 -2.41 -19.72 34.52
N LYS A 1203 -2.49 -20.35 33.33
CA LYS A 1203 -1.33 -20.98 32.68
C LYS A 1203 -0.34 -20.00 32.03
N GLY A 1204 -0.79 -18.85 31.52
CA GLY A 1204 0.12 -17.85 30.92
C GLY A 1204 0.58 -18.15 29.50
N ASP A 1205 1.39 -17.25 28.93
CA ASP A 1205 1.94 -17.32 27.57
C ASP A 1205 3.43 -17.63 27.61
N GLU A 1206 3.85 -18.77 27.06
CA GLU A 1206 5.24 -19.22 27.10
C GLU A 1206 6.20 -18.34 26.30
N ARG A 1207 5.70 -17.59 25.32
CA ARG A 1207 6.53 -16.68 24.53
C ARG A 1207 6.77 -15.36 25.26
N ALA A 1208 5.97 -15.06 26.28
CA ALA A 1208 6.14 -13.89 27.16
C ALA A 1208 5.75 -14.24 28.60
N PRO A 1209 6.54 -15.11 29.28
CA PRO A 1209 6.28 -15.51 30.67
C PRO A 1209 6.16 -14.33 31.61
N ASP A 1210 6.97 -13.29 31.39
CA ASP A 1210 7.02 -12.12 32.26
C ASP A 1210 5.86 -11.13 32.04
N GLU A 1211 5.07 -11.27 30.97
CA GLU A 1211 3.89 -10.42 30.73
C GLU A 1211 2.61 -10.94 31.39
N SER A 1212 2.62 -12.17 31.92
CA SER A 1212 1.46 -12.75 32.64
C SER A 1212 0.13 -12.63 31.89
N VAL A 1213 0.10 -12.84 30.56
CA VAL A 1213 -1.12 -12.74 29.74
C VAL A 1213 -1.94 -14.03 29.85
N HIS A 1214 -2.78 -14.09 30.89
CA HIS A 1214 -3.77 -15.14 31.11
C HIS A 1214 -5.03 -14.59 31.78
N LEU A 1215 -6.07 -15.42 31.85
CA LEU A 1215 -7.39 -15.00 32.32
C LEU A 1215 -7.37 -14.50 33.78
N ALA A 1216 -6.65 -15.18 34.66
CA ALA A 1216 -6.58 -14.79 36.07
C ALA A 1216 -5.92 -13.42 36.29
N ALA A 1217 -4.78 -13.16 35.64
CA ALA A 1217 -4.13 -11.87 35.65
C ALA A 1217 -5.05 -10.79 35.06
N THR A 1218 -5.70 -11.08 33.92
CA THR A 1218 -6.65 -10.16 33.28
C THR A 1218 -7.76 -9.69 34.24
N LEU A 1219 -8.30 -10.59 35.07
CA LEU A 1219 -9.33 -10.24 36.06
C LEU A 1219 -8.76 -9.46 37.26
N LEU A 1220 -7.53 -9.75 37.71
CA LEU A 1220 -6.85 -8.89 38.69
C LEU A 1220 -6.71 -7.46 38.16
N PHE A 1221 -6.26 -7.31 36.91
CA PHE A 1221 -6.09 -6.00 36.28
C PHE A 1221 -7.42 -5.30 35.91
N ALA A 1222 -8.49 -6.06 35.72
CA ALA A 1222 -9.86 -5.52 35.64
C ALA A 1222 -10.30 -4.84 36.95
N GLY A 1223 -9.72 -5.25 38.08
CA GLY A 1223 -9.93 -4.67 39.41
C GLY A 1223 -10.46 -5.65 40.45
N PHE A 1224 -10.50 -6.96 40.19
CA PHE A 1224 -10.82 -7.93 41.23
C PHE A 1224 -9.68 -8.03 42.25
N ASN A 1225 -10.00 -7.98 43.55
CA ASN A 1225 -9.00 -8.08 44.63
C ASN A 1225 -8.35 -9.47 44.75
N GLY A 1226 -9.03 -10.51 44.25
CA GLY A 1226 -8.52 -11.86 44.27
C GLY A 1226 -9.10 -12.68 43.13
N VAL A 1227 -8.29 -13.60 42.62
CA VAL A 1227 -8.72 -14.56 41.60
C VAL A 1227 -8.24 -15.96 41.99
N VAL A 1228 -9.15 -16.91 41.97
CA VAL A 1228 -8.82 -18.35 42.08
C VAL A 1228 -8.87 -18.92 40.67
N ALA A 1229 -7.77 -19.53 40.24
CA ALA A 1229 -7.58 -20.04 38.89
C ALA A 1229 -6.81 -21.36 38.90
N THR A 1230 -6.83 -22.07 37.77
CA THR A 1230 -6.13 -23.34 37.61
C THR A 1230 -4.95 -23.20 36.64
N MET A 1231 -3.78 -23.75 36.98
CA MET A 1231 -2.61 -23.72 36.08
C MET A 1231 -2.51 -24.93 35.14
N TRP A 1232 -3.31 -25.97 35.38
CA TRP A 1232 -3.25 -27.23 34.65
C TRP A 1232 -4.62 -27.63 34.10
N TRP A 1233 -4.59 -28.66 33.27
CA TRP A 1233 -5.78 -29.34 32.77
C TRP A 1233 -6.31 -30.30 33.84
N ALA A 1234 -7.61 -30.24 34.15
CA ALA A 1234 -8.25 -31.17 35.08
C ALA A 1234 -8.96 -32.29 34.32
N SER A 1235 -8.65 -33.55 34.63
CA SER A 1235 -9.34 -34.72 34.08
C SER A 1235 -10.67 -34.94 34.81
N GLN A 1236 -11.70 -35.39 34.08
CA GLN A 1236 -13.07 -35.54 34.60
C GLN A 1236 -13.23 -36.50 35.80
N SER A 1237 -12.21 -37.28 36.15
CA SER A 1237 -12.23 -38.22 37.28
C SER A 1237 -11.76 -37.63 38.61
N SER A 1238 -11.43 -36.33 38.67
CA SER A 1238 -10.80 -35.70 39.84
C SER A 1238 -11.67 -34.65 40.57
N GLY A 1239 -12.99 -34.68 40.37
CA GLY A 1239 -13.97 -33.82 41.06
C GLY A 1239 -14.94 -34.60 41.93
#